data_AF-A0A6M5J0A4-F1
#
_entry.id   AF-A0A6M5J0A4-F1
#
_cell.length_a   1.000
_cell.length_b   1.000
_cell.length_c   1.000
_cell.angle_alpha   90.00
_cell.angle_beta   90.00
_cell.angle_gamma   90.00
#
_symmetry.space_group_name_H-M   'P 1'
#
loop_
_entity.id
_entity.type
_entity.pdbx_description
1 polymer ?
#
loop_
_entity_poly.entity_id
_entity_poly.type
_entity_poly.pdbx_seq_one_letter_code
_entity_poly.pdbx_strand_id
1 'polypeptide(L)'
;MRVLLVNHSSAENELGGAERSLLALGEEWARREPGLEIEVVTASAEGEFARAVRSRGWQLFAVEFWPWAIPHLYRPGENRFDNARRDGRAVLAIEKRIRDTSPDLVVTNSVVNPWGAVAAGLTGTPHVWFAREFGDLDHGLQFVIGVEQSWHDVGLLSDLVVANSEAVRAHAESFLPGREVLVTYPPVDVETLRTAPVSAEAGSVAAQATDARDGHEGTLDLLMVGTVGPAKRQHLAVEALGELRARGVDARLTLVGPLDHPEYHSALLDTAARLGVADRVRVEGYREDPRPYIRDADVALMLSRSEAFGRVTLEYLAQGTPVVGIDAGGTSELIADGSSGFVTSAEVSDIADALARYAADPALLRAHAAAAPGDAAAVAGRYPLSDVIAAMTELARTAPRVPKLPHLTEFWIGLADDVELMRDEWQTVRNPTLDDTVRQFEEARVRSGRAGTAASAALAAGAEDLSPPPPVTIVVPVYGDLPSLERCVQSVLEHGGLPRNRLLLVNDVGPDADAIETRLLELIDGVENAFYARNPKNLGFGSTCNRAAFELDDSGNDVLLLNSDAVLLSGAVEELARVLHAGEKHGVVCPRSNHATIASFPFVSRPRRGPDDIEHSLRKFASLRDELPRYTVAPVAIGFCFLVRRSLLDQFGLFDEVFNPGYGEEVDFCLRINTHGYSSLFANHAYVIHEGSRSFSESEFDSDGLRTRNEELIFERYPHFRSSIDQYLEHDIDPIDWFADFIDGNDPDKRVLIDLYDLTLRYDGTSRNALSFLTLLSEKQARGELDAEFVIASSIEAQKFFGLDRFGFRSIWNHDVNELFDLGIALVPLGHEKQILRFNRFCARWVVTHLDIIGTRLLSLRENDAARKQVLRDSLAYADRTVAISQATVDDTLAYFPEVTAEARSRITVVHQGAARVELEAKNDGDALSERQRAAVAAAGYVLVVGNSYPHKQLAETVDALRGGGRPVVVFGGEFDDRGDEIVPIRGGLLSDRQVSRLYAGASVVVFPSAYEGFGLPIAEAAKHGKPVVLFDTEVAHEVVDGLGLGDGTVFFSRFAELPAAVTAAEGLTVTVTPDEVRSLDDYNARLLEIVDEELALPVDLARLRRRFLYFRSVAAYTARIAERFAEASYDNELIRARRAYKVVEAVDTGAARARQVRGQVQELGPKGVLRAIKRRLPGGKER
;
A
#
# COMPACT_ATOMS: atom_id res chain seq x y z
N MET A 1 5.98 15.92 -36.77
CA MET A 1 5.40 15.46 -35.49
C MET A 1 5.68 13.99 -35.38
N ARG A 2 6.16 13.50 -34.24
CA ARG A 2 6.46 12.08 -34.01
C ARG A 2 5.59 11.54 -32.89
N VAL A 3 4.97 10.38 -33.08
CA VAL A 3 4.09 9.78 -32.09
C VAL A 3 4.46 8.33 -31.84
N LEU A 4 4.37 7.93 -30.57
CA LEU A 4 4.66 6.57 -30.12
C LEU A 4 3.37 5.89 -29.68
N LEU A 5 2.91 4.90 -30.46
CA LEU A 5 1.70 4.15 -30.17
C LEU A 5 2.05 2.85 -29.45
N VAL A 6 1.46 2.58 -28.29
CA VAL A 6 1.77 1.42 -27.46
C VAL A 6 0.60 0.44 -27.48
N ASN A 7 0.85 -0.78 -27.95
CA ASN A 7 -0.13 -1.86 -28.04
C ASN A 7 0.35 -3.09 -27.26
N HIS A 8 -0.56 -3.74 -26.54
CA HIS A 8 -0.21 -4.85 -25.65
C HIS A 8 -0.15 -6.21 -26.34
N SER A 9 -0.82 -6.38 -27.49
CA SER A 9 -1.06 -7.67 -28.14
C SER A 9 0.00 -8.02 -29.18
N SER A 10 0.41 -9.28 -29.21
CA SER A 10 1.29 -9.84 -30.25
C SER A 10 0.56 -10.20 -31.53
N ALA A 11 -0.78 -10.38 -31.49
CA ALA A 11 -1.67 -10.68 -32.63
C ALA A 11 -1.01 -11.57 -33.71
N GLU A 12 -0.55 -12.75 -33.29
CA GLU A 12 0.28 -13.64 -34.12
C GLU A 12 -0.46 -14.12 -35.37
N ASN A 13 -1.76 -14.41 -35.25
CA ASN A 13 -2.56 -15.04 -36.30
C ASN A 13 -3.67 -14.14 -36.88
N GLU A 14 -4.29 -13.24 -36.10
CA GLU A 14 -5.40 -12.39 -36.55
C GLU A 14 -5.42 -11.03 -35.85
N LEU A 15 -5.99 -10.00 -36.51
CA LEU A 15 -6.16 -8.65 -35.96
C LEU A 15 -7.50 -8.51 -35.22
N GLY A 16 -7.43 -8.22 -33.92
CA GLY A 16 -8.58 -7.90 -33.08
C GLY A 16 -9.12 -6.47 -33.29
N GLY A 17 -10.18 -6.15 -32.55
CA GLY A 17 -10.86 -4.85 -32.66
C GLY A 17 -10.01 -3.66 -32.19
N ALA A 18 -9.22 -3.85 -31.13
CA ALA A 18 -8.33 -2.81 -30.59
C ALA A 18 -7.18 -2.51 -31.57
N GLU A 19 -6.60 -3.53 -32.22
CA GLU A 19 -5.54 -3.37 -33.21
C GLU A 19 -6.06 -2.69 -34.47
N ARG A 20 -7.23 -3.10 -34.98
CA ARG A 20 -7.87 -2.45 -36.13
C ARG A 20 -8.18 -0.98 -35.85
N SER A 21 -8.63 -0.68 -34.64
CA SER A 21 -8.91 0.71 -34.22
C SER A 21 -7.64 1.54 -34.12
N LEU A 22 -6.52 0.97 -33.64
CA LEU A 22 -5.23 1.65 -33.58
C LEU A 22 -4.66 1.95 -34.98
N LEU A 23 -4.77 0.98 -35.89
CA LEU A 23 -4.34 1.17 -37.28
C LEU A 23 -5.19 2.24 -37.99
N ALA A 24 -6.51 2.23 -37.80
CA ALA A 24 -7.40 3.24 -38.35
C ALA A 24 -7.12 4.65 -37.77
N LEU A 25 -6.81 4.73 -36.48
CA LEU A 25 -6.36 5.97 -35.82
C LEU A 25 -5.10 6.52 -36.48
N GLY A 26 -4.05 5.70 -36.63
CA GLY A 26 -2.80 6.17 -37.24
C GLY A 26 -2.96 6.56 -38.72
N GLU A 27 -3.81 5.85 -39.48
CA GLU A 27 -4.10 6.19 -40.88
C GLU A 27 -4.85 7.52 -41.03
N GLU A 28 -5.92 7.72 -40.27
CA GLU A 28 -6.68 8.97 -40.31
C GLU A 28 -5.84 10.14 -39.80
N TRP A 29 -4.99 9.91 -38.79
CA TRP A 29 -4.09 10.93 -38.28
C TRP A 29 -3.03 11.31 -39.31
N ALA A 30 -2.41 10.32 -39.99
CA ALA A 30 -1.45 10.58 -41.06
C ALA A 30 -2.08 11.28 -42.28
N ARG A 31 -3.37 11.04 -42.57
CA ARG A 31 -4.10 11.78 -43.61
C ARG A 31 -4.28 13.25 -43.27
N ARG A 32 -4.52 13.57 -41.99
CA ARG A 32 -4.79 14.93 -41.50
C ARG A 32 -3.52 15.73 -41.20
N GLU A 33 -2.44 15.06 -40.84
CA GLU A 33 -1.18 15.66 -40.44
C GLU A 33 -0.05 15.21 -41.37
N PRO A 34 0.12 15.89 -42.53
CA PRO A 34 1.22 15.60 -43.46
C PRO A 34 2.58 15.75 -42.77
N GLY A 35 3.37 14.66 -42.75
CA GLY A 35 4.66 14.61 -42.04
C GLY A 35 4.61 14.04 -40.62
N LEU A 36 3.51 13.37 -40.25
CA LEU A 36 3.44 12.54 -39.05
C LEU A 36 4.33 11.30 -39.16
N GLU A 37 5.27 11.16 -38.23
CA GLU A 37 6.08 9.97 -38.06
C GLU A 37 5.49 9.09 -36.96
N ILE A 38 5.09 7.86 -37.31
CA ILE A 38 4.48 6.90 -36.38
C ILE A 38 5.46 5.78 -36.06
N GLU A 39 5.68 5.57 -34.77
CA GLU A 39 6.35 4.39 -34.24
C GLU A 39 5.41 3.61 -33.32
N VAL A 40 5.45 2.27 -33.40
CA VAL A 40 4.56 1.39 -32.64
C VAL A 40 5.38 0.48 -31.72
N VAL A 41 5.06 0.50 -30.43
CA VAL A 41 5.56 -0.44 -29.41
C VAL A 41 4.62 -1.63 -29.32
N THR A 42 5.17 -2.85 -29.32
CA THR A 42 4.41 -4.09 -29.21
C THR A 42 5.20 -5.19 -28.51
N ALA A 43 4.51 -6.24 -28.04
CA ALA A 43 5.10 -7.41 -27.38
C ALA A 43 5.93 -8.29 -28.33
N SER A 44 5.70 -8.23 -29.66
CA SER A 44 6.38 -9.08 -30.64
C SER A 44 6.77 -8.35 -31.92
N ALA A 45 7.94 -8.68 -32.46
CA ALA A 45 8.40 -8.20 -33.77
C ALA A 45 7.78 -8.97 -34.96
N GLU A 46 7.02 -10.03 -34.68
CA GLU A 46 6.42 -10.97 -35.65
C GLU A 46 4.88 -10.98 -35.50
N GLY A 47 4.16 -11.64 -36.42
CA GLY A 47 2.69 -11.71 -36.42
C GLY A 47 1.98 -10.80 -37.45
N GLU A 48 0.65 -10.91 -37.52
CA GLU A 48 -0.19 -10.10 -38.43
C GLU A 48 -0.12 -8.60 -38.10
N PHE A 49 -0.14 -8.24 -36.82
CA PHE A 49 -0.07 -6.82 -36.42
C PHE A 49 1.26 -6.17 -36.78
N ALA A 50 2.39 -6.83 -36.51
CA ALA A 50 3.71 -6.34 -36.91
C ALA A 50 3.84 -6.17 -38.44
N ARG A 51 3.23 -7.08 -39.22
CA ARG A 51 3.15 -6.95 -40.69
C ARG A 51 2.28 -5.76 -41.11
N ALA A 52 1.13 -5.58 -40.47
CA ALA A 52 0.23 -4.47 -40.74
C ALA A 52 0.89 -3.11 -40.48
N VAL A 53 1.64 -2.96 -39.38
CA VAL A 53 2.42 -1.75 -39.06
C VAL A 53 3.49 -1.47 -40.13
N ARG A 54 4.31 -2.48 -40.47
CA ARG A 54 5.37 -2.33 -41.48
C ARG A 54 4.84 -2.02 -42.88
N SER A 55 3.70 -2.61 -43.27
CA SER A 55 3.08 -2.37 -44.58
C SER A 55 2.64 -0.92 -44.79
N ARG A 56 2.43 -0.17 -43.70
CA ARG A 56 2.09 1.26 -43.69
C ARG A 56 3.32 2.17 -43.65
N GLY A 57 4.52 1.61 -43.61
CA GLY A 57 5.78 2.35 -43.51
C GLY A 57 6.08 2.89 -42.10
N TRP A 58 5.37 2.43 -41.07
CA TRP A 58 5.59 2.85 -39.68
C TRP A 58 6.74 2.06 -39.03
N GLN A 59 7.39 2.66 -38.03
CA GLN A 59 8.46 1.99 -37.28
C GLN A 59 7.88 1.05 -36.22
N LEU A 60 8.61 -0.01 -35.89
CA LEU A 60 8.20 -1.01 -34.91
C LEU A 60 9.30 -1.20 -33.85
N PHE A 61 8.92 -1.09 -32.57
CA PHE A 61 9.78 -1.38 -31.42
C PHE A 61 9.16 -2.53 -30.61
N ALA A 62 9.81 -3.69 -30.64
CA ALA A 62 9.34 -4.86 -29.90
C ALA A 62 10.03 -4.94 -28.54
N VAL A 63 9.23 -5.08 -27.47
CA VAL A 63 9.72 -5.22 -26.11
C VAL A 63 8.80 -6.16 -25.35
N GLU A 64 9.38 -7.13 -24.65
CA GLU A 64 8.61 -8.11 -23.90
C GLU A 64 8.11 -7.50 -22.59
N PHE A 65 6.80 -7.50 -22.37
CA PHE A 65 6.17 -7.07 -21.12
C PHE A 65 4.96 -7.95 -20.81
N TRP A 66 4.57 -7.96 -19.54
CA TRP A 66 3.35 -8.60 -19.06
C TRP A 66 2.22 -7.58 -18.93
N PRO A 67 0.97 -7.92 -19.29
CA PRO A 67 -0.15 -7.03 -19.03
C PRO A 67 -0.43 -6.94 -17.52
N TRP A 68 -0.72 -5.73 -17.01
CA TRP A 68 -1.16 -5.55 -15.62
C TRP A 68 -2.62 -5.97 -15.39
N ALA A 69 -3.34 -6.28 -16.47
CA ALA A 69 -4.73 -6.73 -16.45
C ALA A 69 -4.85 -7.92 -17.38
N ILE A 70 -5.02 -9.10 -16.81
CA ILE A 70 -5.15 -10.36 -17.55
C ILE A 70 -6.43 -11.07 -17.14
N PRO A 71 -6.92 -12.08 -17.89
CA PRO A 71 -8.07 -12.94 -17.56
C PRO A 71 -7.76 -14.06 -16.55
N HIS A 72 -6.46 -14.33 -16.24
CA HIS A 72 -6.01 -15.18 -15.11
C HIS A 72 -4.75 -14.59 -14.38
N LEU A 73 -4.80 -14.06 -13.12
CA LEU A 73 -3.74 -13.19 -12.55
C LEU A 73 -2.48 -14.01 -12.23
N TYR A 74 -2.69 -15.32 -12.03
CA TYR A 74 -1.66 -16.32 -11.83
C TYR A 74 -1.93 -17.57 -12.64
N ARG A 75 -0.91 -18.05 -13.36
CA ARG A 75 -0.83 -19.46 -13.76
C ARG A 75 0.01 -20.23 -12.73
N PRO A 76 -0.34 -21.48 -12.37
CA PRO A 76 0.49 -22.30 -11.49
C PRO A 76 1.93 -22.41 -12.02
N GLY A 77 2.92 -22.01 -11.21
CA GLY A 77 4.34 -22.02 -11.57
C GLY A 77 4.90 -20.69 -12.13
N GLU A 78 4.09 -19.64 -12.26
CA GLU A 78 4.58 -18.31 -12.65
C GLU A 78 5.25 -17.58 -11.48
N ASN A 79 6.48 -17.14 -11.69
CA ASN A 79 7.28 -16.42 -10.69
C ASN A 79 6.99 -14.92 -10.75
N ARG A 80 6.40 -14.39 -9.68
CA ARG A 80 6.04 -12.97 -9.54
C ARG A 80 7.24 -12.04 -9.67
N PHE A 81 8.40 -12.46 -9.17
CA PHE A 81 9.64 -11.70 -9.27
C PHE A 81 10.14 -11.62 -10.72
N ASP A 82 9.97 -12.68 -11.51
CA ASP A 82 10.40 -12.69 -12.91
C ASP A 82 9.50 -11.80 -13.78
N ASN A 83 8.20 -11.76 -13.51
CA ASN A 83 7.27 -10.83 -14.16
C ASN A 83 7.59 -9.38 -13.81
N ALA A 84 7.79 -9.05 -12.52
CA ALA A 84 8.17 -7.71 -12.08
C ALA A 84 9.53 -7.27 -12.68
N ARG A 85 10.51 -8.18 -12.74
CA ARG A 85 11.80 -7.92 -13.41
C ARG A 85 11.65 -7.69 -14.90
N ARG A 86 10.79 -8.44 -15.59
CA ARG A 86 10.52 -8.25 -17.02
C ARG A 86 9.84 -6.91 -17.28
N ASP A 87 8.83 -6.55 -16.49
CA ASP A 87 8.06 -5.32 -16.68
C ASP A 87 8.91 -4.09 -16.36
N GLY A 88 9.75 -4.16 -15.33
CA GLY A 88 10.77 -3.15 -15.06
C GLY A 88 11.73 -2.95 -16.23
N ARG A 89 12.20 -4.03 -16.88
CA ARG A 89 13.03 -3.93 -18.10
C ARG A 89 12.27 -3.31 -19.27
N ALA A 90 11.00 -3.63 -19.43
CA ALA A 90 10.19 -3.08 -20.50
C ALA A 90 9.96 -1.58 -20.35
N VAL A 91 9.64 -1.12 -19.13
CA VAL A 91 9.49 0.32 -18.83
C VAL A 91 10.79 1.06 -19.13
N LEU A 92 11.95 0.55 -18.69
CA LEU A 92 13.25 1.15 -18.98
C LEU A 92 13.58 1.14 -20.48
N ALA A 93 13.20 0.10 -21.22
CA ALA A 93 13.43 0.03 -22.66
C ALA A 93 12.56 1.03 -23.44
N ILE A 94 11.28 1.18 -23.06
CA ILE A 94 10.36 2.15 -23.65
C ILE A 94 10.78 3.58 -23.27
N GLU A 95 11.16 3.82 -22.02
CA GLU A 95 11.68 5.10 -21.52
C GLU A 95 12.92 5.53 -22.29
N LYS A 96 13.91 4.63 -22.46
CA LYS A 96 15.07 4.87 -23.30
C LYS A 96 14.67 5.21 -24.73
N ARG A 97 13.72 4.45 -25.31
CA ARG A 97 13.24 4.71 -26.67
C ARG A 97 12.58 6.08 -26.80
N ILE A 98 11.80 6.50 -25.82
CA ILE A 98 11.18 7.84 -25.76
C ILE A 98 12.27 8.92 -25.70
N ARG A 99 13.34 8.74 -24.91
CA ARG A 99 14.46 9.71 -24.89
C ARG A 99 15.18 9.78 -26.24
N ASP A 100 15.50 8.62 -26.82
CA ASP A 100 16.25 8.53 -28.09
C ASP A 100 15.47 9.11 -29.28
N THR A 101 14.15 8.91 -29.30
CA THR A 101 13.29 9.33 -30.41
C THR A 101 12.56 10.62 -30.15
N SER A 102 12.46 11.05 -28.88
CA SER A 102 11.79 12.29 -28.46
C SER A 102 10.39 12.48 -29.10
N PRO A 103 9.47 11.50 -28.99
CA PRO A 103 8.13 11.64 -29.54
C PRO A 103 7.37 12.80 -28.89
N ASP A 104 6.53 13.46 -29.68
CA ASP A 104 5.66 14.57 -29.26
C ASP A 104 4.46 14.08 -28.44
N LEU A 105 4.03 12.82 -28.66
CA LEU A 105 2.95 12.18 -27.92
C LEU A 105 3.17 10.68 -27.78
N VAL A 106 2.84 10.13 -26.61
CA VAL A 106 2.72 8.68 -26.38
C VAL A 106 1.24 8.32 -26.26
N VAL A 107 0.81 7.25 -26.93
CA VAL A 107 -0.59 6.81 -26.91
C VAL A 107 -0.66 5.36 -26.45
N THR A 108 -1.30 5.09 -25.32
CA THR A 108 -1.58 3.72 -24.87
C THR A 108 -2.91 3.25 -25.45
N ASN A 109 -2.90 2.11 -26.15
CA ASN A 109 -4.09 1.52 -26.76
C ASN A 109 -4.50 0.24 -26.02
N SER A 110 -5.55 0.36 -25.19
CA SER A 110 -6.12 -0.61 -24.24
C SER A 110 -5.80 -0.29 -22.77
N VAL A 111 -6.75 -0.60 -21.88
CA VAL A 111 -6.59 -0.48 -20.43
C VAL A 111 -5.70 -1.57 -19.83
N VAL A 112 -5.27 -2.57 -20.60
CA VAL A 112 -4.58 -3.77 -20.05
C VAL A 112 -3.06 -3.64 -19.91
N ASN A 113 -2.48 -2.53 -20.34
CA ASN A 113 -1.04 -2.35 -20.29
C ASN A 113 -0.65 -0.88 -20.02
N PRO A 114 0.00 -0.59 -18.89
CA PRO A 114 0.30 0.76 -18.47
C PRO A 114 1.72 1.21 -18.88
N TRP A 115 2.58 0.34 -19.39
CA TRP A 115 4.02 0.59 -19.45
C TRP A 115 4.40 1.76 -20.36
N GLY A 116 3.61 1.98 -21.42
CA GLY A 116 3.71 3.18 -22.25
C GLY A 116 3.43 4.47 -21.48
N ALA A 117 2.41 4.45 -20.63
CA ALA A 117 1.99 5.58 -19.81
C ALA A 117 2.98 5.85 -18.66
N VAL A 118 3.51 4.79 -18.03
CA VAL A 118 4.56 4.89 -17.02
C VAL A 118 5.84 5.46 -17.62
N ALA A 119 6.28 4.95 -18.78
CA ALA A 119 7.47 5.46 -19.45
C ALA A 119 7.31 6.92 -19.95
N ALA A 120 6.11 7.27 -20.42
CA ALA A 120 5.75 8.65 -20.74
C ALA A 120 5.80 9.55 -19.49
N GLY A 121 5.24 9.08 -18.36
CA GLY A 121 5.30 9.73 -17.06
C GLY A 121 6.73 9.91 -16.53
N LEU A 122 7.65 8.97 -16.75
CA LEU A 122 9.06 9.10 -16.34
C LEU A 122 9.84 10.11 -17.19
N THR A 123 9.48 10.24 -18.47
CA THR A 123 10.15 11.15 -19.42
C THR A 123 9.48 12.52 -19.50
N GLY A 124 8.28 12.63 -18.93
CA GLY A 124 7.39 13.76 -19.07
C GLY A 124 6.75 13.92 -20.43
N THR A 125 6.81 12.92 -21.30
CA THR A 125 6.19 13.04 -22.62
C THR A 125 4.66 13.04 -22.47
N PRO A 126 3.92 13.95 -23.13
CA PRO A 126 2.47 13.96 -23.08
C PRO A 126 1.87 12.62 -23.49
N HIS A 127 0.82 12.20 -22.79
CA HIS A 127 0.26 10.86 -22.88
C HIS A 127 -1.25 10.86 -23.08
N VAL A 128 -1.73 10.01 -23.98
CA VAL A 128 -3.17 9.75 -24.20
C VAL A 128 -3.47 8.28 -24.00
N TRP A 129 -4.55 8.00 -23.27
CA TRP A 129 -5.00 6.63 -23.03
C TRP A 129 -6.31 6.33 -23.73
N PHE A 130 -6.31 5.31 -24.58
CA PHE A 130 -7.54 4.77 -25.17
C PHE A 130 -8.06 3.58 -24.35
N ALA A 131 -9.15 3.80 -23.63
CA ALA A 131 -9.95 2.75 -23.02
C ALA A 131 -10.83 2.10 -24.10
N ARG A 132 -10.45 0.89 -24.52
CA ARG A 132 -11.13 0.11 -25.58
C ARG A 132 -12.07 -0.96 -25.02
N GLU A 133 -12.04 -1.15 -23.71
CA GLU A 133 -12.81 -2.12 -22.95
C GLU A 133 -13.09 -1.54 -21.56
N PHE A 134 -14.09 -2.11 -20.87
CA PHE A 134 -14.27 -1.87 -19.43
C PHE A 134 -13.12 -2.49 -18.64
N GLY A 135 -12.64 -3.65 -19.10
CA GLY A 135 -11.59 -4.43 -18.45
C GLY A 135 -12.20 -5.42 -17.46
N ASP A 136 -12.77 -4.93 -16.38
CA ASP A 136 -13.42 -5.75 -15.34
C ASP A 136 -14.79 -6.29 -15.79
N LEU A 137 -15.64 -5.46 -16.40
CA LEU A 137 -17.04 -5.81 -16.67
C LEU A 137 -17.28 -6.68 -17.91
N ASP A 138 -16.43 -6.60 -18.94
CA ASP A 138 -16.61 -7.27 -20.25
C ASP A 138 -15.72 -8.50 -20.46
N HIS A 139 -14.46 -8.42 -20.02
CA HIS A 139 -13.47 -9.47 -20.19
C HIS A 139 -13.12 -10.21 -18.88
N GLY A 140 -13.69 -9.79 -17.74
CA GLY A 140 -13.36 -10.35 -16.42
C GLY A 140 -11.87 -10.19 -16.11
N LEU A 141 -11.23 -9.14 -16.64
CA LEU A 141 -9.84 -8.86 -16.37
C LEU A 141 -9.68 -8.42 -14.93
N GLN A 142 -8.47 -8.68 -14.45
CA GLN A 142 -8.11 -8.39 -13.07
C GLN A 142 -6.82 -7.65 -13.11
N PHE A 143 -6.90 -6.48 -12.54
CA PHE A 143 -5.79 -5.58 -12.44
C PHE A 143 -4.93 -5.99 -11.27
N VAL A 144 -3.61 -6.06 -11.46
CA VAL A 144 -2.63 -6.47 -10.44
C VAL A 144 -2.78 -5.64 -9.15
N ILE A 145 -3.16 -4.37 -9.27
CA ILE A 145 -3.31 -3.42 -8.16
C ILE A 145 -4.78 -3.05 -7.88
N GLY A 146 -5.74 -3.80 -8.41
CA GLY A 146 -7.16 -3.50 -8.31
C GLY A 146 -7.67 -2.53 -9.39
N VAL A 147 -8.97 -2.66 -9.74
CA VAL A 147 -9.59 -1.91 -10.85
C VAL A 147 -9.67 -0.41 -10.57
N GLU A 148 -10.09 0.00 -9.36
CA GLU A 148 -10.23 1.41 -9.01
C GLU A 148 -8.86 2.13 -8.99
N GLN A 149 -7.78 1.48 -8.51
CA GLN A 149 -6.44 2.08 -8.48
C GLN A 149 -5.88 2.14 -9.90
N SER A 150 -6.13 1.12 -10.72
CA SER A 150 -5.68 1.11 -12.11
C SER A 150 -6.33 2.21 -12.92
N TRP A 151 -7.63 2.47 -12.72
CA TRP A 151 -8.29 3.62 -13.34
C TRP A 151 -7.81 4.95 -12.78
N HIS A 152 -7.54 5.04 -11.47
CA HIS A 152 -6.89 6.23 -10.89
C HIS A 152 -5.51 6.50 -11.54
N ASP A 153 -4.71 5.45 -11.74
CA ASP A 153 -3.40 5.52 -12.40
C ASP A 153 -3.52 5.86 -13.89
N VAL A 154 -4.53 5.35 -14.60
CA VAL A 154 -4.87 5.77 -15.97
C VAL A 154 -5.10 7.28 -16.00
N GLY A 155 -5.85 7.82 -15.03
CA GLY A 155 -6.04 9.26 -14.89
C GLY A 155 -4.75 10.00 -14.58
N LEU A 156 -3.98 9.55 -13.57
CA LEU A 156 -2.74 10.19 -13.12
C LEU A 156 -1.70 10.28 -14.24
N LEU A 157 -1.56 9.21 -15.03
CA LEU A 157 -0.52 9.08 -16.05
C LEU A 157 -0.87 9.77 -17.37
N SER A 158 -2.15 9.99 -17.65
CA SER A 158 -2.62 10.50 -18.94
C SER A 158 -2.97 11.99 -18.87
N ASP A 159 -2.67 12.72 -19.94
CA ASP A 159 -3.17 14.09 -20.13
C ASP A 159 -4.58 14.07 -20.73
N LEU A 160 -4.93 12.99 -21.45
CA LEU A 160 -6.25 12.78 -22.03
C LEU A 160 -6.63 11.30 -21.97
N VAL A 161 -7.87 11.02 -21.56
CA VAL A 161 -8.46 9.67 -21.61
C VAL A 161 -9.57 9.66 -22.65
N VAL A 162 -9.57 8.62 -23.50
CA VAL A 162 -10.54 8.45 -24.59
C VAL A 162 -11.21 7.09 -24.45
N ALA A 163 -12.52 7.10 -24.24
CA ALA A 163 -13.37 5.92 -24.23
C ALA A 163 -13.90 5.60 -25.65
N ASN A 164 -14.14 4.32 -25.92
CA ASN A 164 -14.71 3.88 -27.19
C ASN A 164 -16.25 3.89 -27.24
N SER A 165 -16.91 4.20 -26.13
CA SER A 165 -18.36 4.36 -26.02
C SER A 165 -18.76 5.27 -24.85
N GLU A 166 -20.03 5.70 -24.79
CA GLU A 166 -20.54 6.44 -23.63
C GLU A 166 -20.60 5.55 -22.38
N ALA A 167 -20.85 4.26 -22.54
CA ALA A 167 -20.87 3.32 -21.44
C ALA A 167 -19.47 3.16 -20.83
N VAL A 168 -18.42 3.02 -21.65
CA VAL A 168 -17.04 2.98 -21.17
C VAL A 168 -16.63 4.34 -20.59
N ARG A 169 -17.13 5.46 -21.15
CA ARG A 169 -16.94 6.79 -20.54
C ARG A 169 -17.52 6.83 -19.13
N ALA A 170 -18.79 6.48 -18.97
CA ALA A 170 -19.48 6.53 -17.68
C ALA A 170 -18.78 5.64 -16.63
N HIS A 171 -18.29 4.47 -17.06
CA HIS A 171 -17.50 3.60 -16.20
C HIS A 171 -16.14 4.23 -15.82
N ALA A 172 -15.39 4.77 -16.79
CA ALA A 172 -14.12 5.46 -16.52
C ALA A 172 -14.32 6.70 -15.61
N GLU A 173 -15.34 7.52 -15.87
CA GLU A 173 -15.68 8.71 -15.08
C GLU A 173 -16.07 8.37 -13.63
N SER A 174 -16.64 7.18 -13.39
CA SER A 174 -16.92 6.71 -12.03
C SER A 174 -15.66 6.56 -11.17
N PHE A 175 -14.50 6.34 -11.80
CA PHE A 175 -13.19 6.29 -11.16
C PHE A 175 -12.37 7.58 -11.33
N LEU A 176 -12.79 8.48 -12.22
CA LEU A 176 -12.08 9.70 -12.60
C LEU A 176 -12.93 10.95 -12.37
N PRO A 177 -13.36 11.24 -11.11
CA PRO A 177 -14.26 12.34 -10.84
C PRO A 177 -13.65 13.69 -11.22
N GLY A 178 -14.35 14.45 -12.05
CA GLY A 178 -13.93 15.79 -12.47
C GLY A 178 -12.91 15.82 -13.62
N ARG A 179 -12.54 14.68 -14.19
CA ARG A 179 -11.77 14.61 -15.44
C ARG A 179 -12.69 14.44 -16.63
N GLU A 180 -12.41 15.19 -17.69
CA GLU A 180 -13.09 15.03 -18.97
C GLU A 180 -12.56 13.77 -19.68
N VAL A 181 -13.47 12.85 -20.01
CA VAL A 181 -13.18 11.66 -20.82
C VAL A 181 -13.86 11.83 -22.17
N LEU A 182 -13.06 11.89 -23.24
CA LEU A 182 -13.60 12.01 -24.59
C LEU A 182 -14.13 10.67 -25.07
N VAL A 183 -15.10 10.71 -25.99
CA VAL A 183 -15.64 9.50 -26.62
C VAL A 183 -15.32 9.52 -28.10
N THR A 184 -14.88 8.37 -28.61
CA THR A 184 -14.83 8.13 -30.05
C THR A 184 -15.26 6.72 -30.37
N TYR A 185 -16.28 6.62 -31.21
CA TYR A 185 -16.75 5.31 -31.65
C TYR A 185 -15.72 4.69 -32.61
N PRO A 186 -15.45 3.37 -32.50
CA PRO A 186 -14.61 2.67 -33.45
C PRO A 186 -15.08 2.93 -34.89
N PRO A 187 -14.19 3.27 -35.82
CA PRO A 187 -14.58 3.51 -37.20
C PRO A 187 -15.16 2.21 -37.80
N VAL A 188 -16.40 2.31 -38.29
CA VAL A 188 -17.12 1.25 -39.00
C VAL A 188 -17.64 1.84 -40.29
N ASP A 189 -17.15 1.33 -41.43
CA ASP A 189 -17.63 1.73 -42.74
C ASP A 189 -18.89 0.94 -43.09
N VAL A 190 -20.04 1.50 -42.71
CA VAL A 190 -21.38 0.94 -42.92
C VAL A 190 -21.63 0.70 -44.41
N GLU A 191 -21.18 1.60 -45.28
CA GLU A 191 -21.41 1.50 -46.73
C GLU A 191 -20.58 0.39 -47.36
N THR A 192 -19.31 0.25 -46.96
CA THR A 192 -18.47 -0.88 -47.37
C THR A 192 -19.04 -2.20 -46.86
N LEU A 193 -19.49 -2.28 -45.61
CA LEU A 193 -20.11 -3.50 -45.07
C LEU A 193 -21.39 -3.89 -45.83
N ARG A 194 -22.18 -2.90 -46.26
CA ARG A 194 -23.39 -3.08 -47.04
C ARG A 194 -23.11 -3.56 -48.46
N THR A 195 -22.11 -2.98 -49.12
CA THR A 195 -21.87 -3.15 -50.57
C THR A 195 -20.79 -4.18 -50.92
N ALA A 196 -19.92 -4.55 -49.98
CA ALA A 196 -18.84 -5.48 -50.25
C ALA A 196 -19.34 -6.88 -50.67
N PRO A 197 -18.65 -7.55 -51.61
CA PRO A 197 -19.01 -8.89 -52.04
C PRO A 197 -18.87 -9.88 -50.87
N VAL A 198 -19.86 -10.76 -50.73
CA VAL A 198 -19.93 -11.81 -49.71
C VAL A 198 -19.34 -13.10 -50.29
N SER A 199 -18.51 -13.80 -49.51
CA SER A 199 -17.92 -15.08 -49.94
C SER A 199 -19.01 -16.16 -50.10
N ALA A 200 -18.93 -16.96 -51.17
CA ALA A 200 -19.95 -17.93 -51.54
C ALA A 200 -19.98 -19.21 -50.67
N GLU A 201 -19.33 -19.21 -49.51
CA GLU A 201 -19.20 -20.38 -48.63
C GLU A 201 -20.19 -20.32 -47.46
N ALA A 202 -21.47 -20.48 -47.78
CA ALA A 202 -22.46 -21.08 -46.89
C ALA A 202 -23.16 -22.19 -47.68
N GLY A 203 -22.98 -23.44 -47.25
CA GLY A 203 -23.56 -24.60 -47.91
C GLY A 203 -25.09 -24.55 -47.94
N SER A 204 -25.64 -24.51 -49.15
CA SER A 204 -27.06 -24.70 -49.58
C SER A 204 -28.11 -23.95 -48.74
N VAL A 205 -28.65 -22.83 -49.20
CA VAL A 205 -29.54 -22.73 -50.38
C VAL A 205 -29.15 -21.54 -51.25
N ALA A 206 -29.13 -21.77 -52.56
CA ALA A 206 -28.75 -20.77 -53.54
C ALA A 206 -29.85 -19.71 -53.77
N ALA A 207 -29.36 -18.48 -53.97
CA ALA A 207 -29.78 -17.51 -54.97
C ALA A 207 -30.86 -16.46 -54.63
N GLN A 208 -30.50 -15.23 -55.01
CA GLN A 208 -31.31 -14.01 -55.23
C GLN A 208 -31.42 -13.06 -54.04
N ALA A 209 -30.52 -12.07 -54.05
CA ALA A 209 -30.85 -10.74 -53.57
C ALA A 209 -32.07 -10.21 -54.34
N THR A 210 -32.88 -9.41 -53.63
CA THR A 210 -34.11 -8.69 -54.05
C THR A 210 -35.43 -9.46 -53.88
N ASP A 211 -36.34 -8.86 -53.10
CA ASP A 211 -37.80 -9.12 -53.00
C ASP A 211 -38.38 -10.28 -52.16
N ALA A 212 -37.67 -10.89 -51.20
CA ALA A 212 -38.21 -12.04 -50.43
C ALA A 212 -38.33 -11.86 -48.89
N ARG A 213 -38.79 -10.71 -48.39
CA ARG A 213 -39.39 -10.60 -47.03
C ARG A 213 -40.93 -10.52 -47.07
N ASP A 214 -41.52 -10.94 -48.19
CA ASP A 214 -42.94 -10.80 -48.52
C ASP A 214 -43.80 -12.05 -48.19
N GLY A 215 -43.30 -12.95 -47.33
CA GLY A 215 -44.07 -14.16 -46.99
C GLY A 215 -43.59 -14.92 -45.76
N HIS A 216 -43.39 -14.24 -44.62
CA HIS A 216 -43.08 -14.91 -43.34
C HIS A 216 -44.31 -15.61 -42.75
N GLU A 217 -44.72 -16.70 -43.40
CA GLU A 217 -45.54 -17.75 -42.80
C GLU A 217 -44.66 -18.99 -42.66
N GLY A 218 -43.92 -19.12 -41.55
CA GLY A 218 -43.18 -20.36 -41.35
C GLY A 218 -42.34 -20.43 -40.08
N THR A 219 -41.29 -19.63 -39.96
CA THR A 219 -40.31 -19.75 -38.86
C THR A 219 -39.51 -18.44 -38.76
N LEU A 220 -39.29 -17.91 -37.54
CA LEU A 220 -38.44 -16.75 -37.28
C LEU A 220 -36.97 -17.17 -37.09
N ASP A 221 -36.06 -16.70 -37.95
CA ASP A 221 -34.63 -17.05 -37.91
C ASP A 221 -33.81 -16.04 -37.09
N LEU A 222 -33.31 -16.49 -35.94
CA LEU A 222 -32.54 -15.72 -34.98
C LEU A 222 -31.03 -15.96 -35.15
N LEU A 223 -30.22 -14.92 -35.00
CA LEU A 223 -28.77 -15.01 -35.10
C LEU A 223 -28.06 -14.38 -33.91
N MET A 224 -26.98 -15.03 -33.46
CA MET A 224 -26.02 -14.41 -32.56
C MET A 224 -24.59 -14.72 -32.99
N VAL A 225 -23.85 -13.68 -33.37
CA VAL A 225 -22.43 -13.73 -33.78
C VAL A 225 -21.53 -13.27 -32.63
N GLY A 226 -20.50 -14.06 -32.34
CA GLY A 226 -19.50 -13.81 -31.30
C GLY A 226 -19.05 -15.10 -30.62
N THR A 227 -17.93 -15.06 -29.90
CA THR A 227 -17.42 -16.22 -29.14
C THR A 227 -18.52 -16.85 -28.29
N VAL A 228 -18.70 -18.16 -28.43
CA VAL A 228 -19.71 -18.91 -27.67
C VAL A 228 -19.20 -19.08 -26.25
N GLY A 229 -19.70 -18.22 -25.35
CA GLY A 229 -19.16 -18.12 -24.00
C GLY A 229 -20.09 -17.41 -23.02
N PRO A 230 -19.92 -17.61 -21.71
CA PRO A 230 -20.84 -17.10 -20.68
C PRO A 230 -21.07 -15.58 -20.73
N ALA A 231 -20.05 -14.80 -21.09
CA ALA A 231 -20.13 -13.32 -21.17
C ALA A 231 -21.13 -12.84 -22.23
N LYS A 232 -21.33 -13.62 -23.30
CA LYS A 232 -22.25 -13.32 -24.40
C LYS A 232 -23.68 -13.81 -24.13
N ARG A 233 -23.92 -14.52 -23.03
CA ARG A 233 -25.25 -14.98 -22.56
C ARG A 233 -26.13 -15.68 -23.61
N GLN A 234 -25.55 -16.47 -24.51
CA GLN A 234 -26.31 -17.29 -25.46
C GLN A 234 -27.35 -18.22 -24.80
N HIS A 235 -27.22 -18.55 -23.50
CA HIS A 235 -28.22 -19.31 -22.76
C HIS A 235 -29.58 -18.61 -22.73
N LEU A 236 -29.61 -17.28 -22.60
CA LEU A 236 -30.85 -16.50 -22.65
C LEU A 236 -31.52 -16.59 -24.02
N ALA A 237 -30.73 -16.66 -25.12
CA ALA A 237 -31.28 -16.87 -26.46
C ALA A 237 -31.91 -18.27 -26.60
N VAL A 238 -31.31 -19.30 -26.01
CA VAL A 238 -31.84 -20.67 -25.99
C VAL A 238 -33.10 -20.76 -25.11
N GLU A 239 -33.12 -20.08 -23.97
CA GLU A 239 -34.27 -20.02 -23.08
C GLU A 239 -35.44 -19.25 -23.71
N ALA A 240 -35.17 -18.12 -24.35
CA ALA A 240 -36.16 -17.34 -25.09
C ALA A 240 -36.75 -18.16 -26.26
N LEU A 241 -35.92 -18.96 -26.94
CA LEU A 241 -36.38 -19.89 -27.97
C LEU A 241 -37.35 -20.96 -27.40
N GLY A 242 -37.06 -21.48 -26.19
CA GLY A 242 -37.96 -22.38 -25.48
C GLY A 242 -39.29 -21.73 -25.11
N GLU A 243 -39.25 -20.46 -24.68
CA GLU A 243 -40.45 -19.70 -24.33
C GLU A 243 -41.30 -19.34 -25.56
N LEU A 244 -40.67 -18.96 -26.68
CA LEU A 244 -41.34 -18.76 -27.97
C LEU A 244 -42.08 -20.03 -28.42
N ARG A 245 -41.43 -21.20 -28.29
CA ARG A 245 -42.06 -22.49 -28.59
C ARG A 245 -43.28 -22.75 -27.69
N ALA A 246 -43.19 -22.47 -26.39
CA ALA A 246 -44.31 -22.62 -25.47
C ALA A 246 -45.50 -21.70 -25.82
N ARG A 247 -45.21 -20.54 -26.41
CA ARG A 247 -46.19 -19.56 -26.91
C ARG A 247 -46.71 -19.89 -28.32
N GLY A 248 -46.25 -20.98 -28.93
CA GLY A 248 -46.65 -21.39 -30.28
C GLY A 248 -46.00 -20.60 -31.41
N VAL A 249 -44.93 -19.85 -31.13
CA VAL A 249 -44.12 -19.15 -32.13
C VAL A 249 -43.05 -20.09 -32.66
N ASP A 250 -43.02 -20.30 -33.97
CA ASP A 250 -41.99 -21.11 -34.62
C ASP A 250 -40.73 -20.28 -34.86
N ALA A 251 -39.60 -20.67 -34.28
CA ALA A 251 -38.33 -19.95 -34.39
C ALA A 251 -37.13 -20.91 -34.42
N ARG A 252 -35.98 -20.41 -34.90
CA ARG A 252 -34.68 -21.10 -34.92
C ARG A 252 -33.57 -20.15 -34.49
N LEU A 253 -32.51 -20.68 -33.90
CA LEU A 253 -31.36 -19.91 -33.43
C LEU A 253 -30.07 -20.41 -34.05
N THR A 254 -29.32 -19.53 -34.71
CA THR A 254 -27.97 -19.80 -35.21
C THR A 254 -26.93 -19.05 -34.37
N LEU A 255 -25.95 -19.78 -33.86
CA LEU A 255 -24.80 -19.26 -33.12
C LEU A 255 -23.54 -19.38 -33.99
N VAL A 256 -22.90 -18.25 -34.28
CA VAL A 256 -21.70 -18.18 -35.13
C VAL A 256 -20.53 -17.59 -34.33
N GLY A 257 -19.46 -18.35 -34.16
CA GLY A 257 -18.28 -17.89 -33.42
C GLY A 257 -17.46 -19.04 -32.84
N PRO A 258 -16.23 -18.75 -32.40
CA PRO A 258 -15.32 -19.77 -31.88
C PRO A 258 -15.88 -20.43 -30.61
N LEU A 259 -15.59 -21.73 -30.44
CA LEU A 259 -16.07 -22.58 -29.35
C LEU A 259 -15.01 -22.73 -28.25
N ASP A 260 -14.50 -21.60 -27.77
CA ASP A 260 -13.41 -21.55 -26.80
C ASP A 260 -13.83 -21.99 -25.38
N HIS A 261 -15.14 -22.19 -25.16
CA HIS A 261 -15.73 -22.66 -23.91
C HIS A 261 -16.55 -23.95 -24.13
N PRO A 262 -15.89 -25.12 -24.25
CA PRO A 262 -16.56 -26.39 -24.56
C PRO A 262 -17.59 -26.81 -23.51
N GLU A 263 -17.35 -26.53 -22.21
CA GLU A 263 -18.31 -26.80 -21.13
C GLU A 263 -19.60 -25.97 -21.30
N TYR A 264 -19.46 -24.68 -21.64
CA TYR A 264 -20.60 -23.79 -21.86
C TYR A 264 -21.38 -24.20 -23.11
N HIS A 265 -20.68 -24.57 -24.20
CA HIS A 265 -21.31 -25.12 -25.39
C HIS A 265 -22.13 -26.38 -25.07
N SER A 266 -21.60 -27.32 -24.26
CA SER A 266 -22.36 -28.49 -23.81
C SER A 266 -23.61 -28.08 -23.01
N ALA A 267 -23.47 -27.16 -22.07
CA ALA A 267 -24.59 -26.69 -21.24
C ALA A 267 -25.69 -26.00 -22.06
N LEU A 268 -25.34 -25.28 -23.14
CA LEU A 268 -26.31 -24.71 -24.07
C LEU A 268 -27.11 -25.79 -24.79
N LEU A 269 -26.44 -26.84 -25.26
CA LEU A 269 -27.10 -27.96 -25.95
C LEU A 269 -27.98 -28.77 -24.98
N ASP A 270 -27.54 -28.98 -23.74
CA ASP A 270 -28.33 -29.65 -22.70
C ASP A 270 -29.57 -28.84 -22.33
N THR A 271 -29.43 -27.51 -22.25
CA THR A 271 -30.55 -26.59 -22.01
C THR A 271 -31.53 -26.63 -23.18
N ALA A 272 -31.03 -26.59 -24.42
CA ALA A 272 -31.86 -26.72 -25.62
C ALA A 272 -32.59 -28.07 -25.65
N ALA A 273 -31.95 -29.17 -25.25
CA ALA A 273 -32.56 -30.49 -25.17
C ALA A 273 -33.66 -30.55 -24.10
N ARG A 274 -33.42 -29.99 -22.91
CA ARG A 274 -34.39 -29.92 -21.82
C ARG A 274 -35.64 -29.10 -22.19
N LEU A 275 -35.45 -28.01 -22.92
CA LEU A 275 -36.54 -27.17 -23.44
C LEU A 275 -37.17 -27.76 -24.72
N GLY A 276 -36.60 -28.85 -25.24
CA GLY A 276 -37.03 -29.54 -26.45
C GLY A 276 -36.88 -28.71 -27.74
N VAL A 277 -35.95 -27.76 -27.76
CA VAL A 277 -35.58 -26.90 -28.91
C VAL A 277 -34.22 -27.26 -29.49
N ALA A 278 -33.64 -28.40 -29.13
CA ALA A 278 -32.32 -28.83 -29.61
C ALA A 278 -32.24 -28.95 -31.15
N ASP A 279 -33.32 -29.38 -31.80
CA ASP A 279 -33.45 -29.42 -33.27
C ASP A 279 -33.56 -28.04 -33.92
N ARG A 280 -33.73 -26.98 -33.11
CA ARG A 280 -33.89 -25.58 -33.52
C ARG A 280 -32.69 -24.70 -33.19
N VAL A 281 -31.63 -25.23 -32.60
CA VAL A 281 -30.37 -24.52 -32.30
C VAL A 281 -29.25 -25.04 -33.19
N ARG A 282 -28.62 -24.14 -33.96
CA ARG A 282 -27.51 -24.44 -34.88
C ARG A 282 -26.24 -23.72 -34.41
N VAL A 283 -25.13 -24.44 -34.30
CA VAL A 283 -23.83 -23.88 -33.88
C VAL A 283 -22.80 -24.09 -34.98
N GLU A 284 -22.29 -23.00 -35.57
CA GLU A 284 -21.47 -23.04 -36.78
C GLU A 284 -19.95 -23.03 -36.52
N GLY A 285 -19.53 -22.64 -35.31
CA GLY A 285 -18.12 -22.39 -35.01
C GLY A 285 -17.62 -21.07 -35.62
N TYR A 286 -16.30 -20.87 -35.64
CA TYR A 286 -15.68 -19.67 -36.19
C TYR A 286 -15.92 -19.57 -37.72
N ARG A 287 -16.23 -18.36 -38.17
CA ARG A 287 -16.39 -17.99 -39.59
C ARG A 287 -15.64 -16.69 -39.81
N GLU A 288 -14.75 -16.68 -40.80
CA GLU A 288 -13.97 -15.50 -41.18
C GLU A 288 -14.89 -14.36 -41.69
N ASP A 289 -15.95 -14.74 -42.41
CA ASP A 289 -16.99 -13.82 -42.87
C ASP A 289 -18.37 -14.23 -42.30
N PRO A 290 -18.91 -13.51 -41.30
CA PRO A 290 -20.23 -13.81 -40.74
C PRO A 290 -21.39 -13.21 -41.56
N ARG A 291 -21.11 -12.36 -42.57
CA ARG A 291 -22.13 -11.66 -43.37
C ARG A 291 -23.18 -12.56 -44.04
N PRO A 292 -22.85 -13.77 -44.54
CA PRO A 292 -23.86 -14.70 -45.05
C PRO A 292 -24.95 -14.99 -44.01
N TYR A 293 -24.55 -15.31 -42.78
CA TYR A 293 -25.47 -15.63 -41.69
C TYR A 293 -26.29 -14.42 -41.26
N ILE A 294 -25.70 -13.22 -41.30
CA ILE A 294 -26.38 -11.97 -40.95
C ILE A 294 -27.50 -11.66 -41.95
N ARG A 295 -27.26 -11.84 -43.25
CA ARG A 295 -28.27 -11.60 -44.29
C ARG A 295 -29.40 -12.62 -44.28
N ASP A 296 -29.09 -13.85 -43.88
CA ASP A 296 -30.07 -14.95 -43.80
C ASP A 296 -30.94 -14.85 -42.53
N ALA A 297 -30.55 -14.06 -41.54
CA ALA A 297 -31.28 -13.89 -40.29
C ALA A 297 -32.38 -12.82 -40.37
N ASP A 298 -33.47 -13.06 -39.65
CA ASP A 298 -34.54 -12.07 -39.47
C ASP A 298 -34.21 -11.08 -38.38
N VAL A 299 -33.74 -11.59 -37.25
CA VAL A 299 -33.45 -10.81 -36.06
C VAL A 299 -32.13 -11.28 -35.47
N ALA A 300 -31.20 -10.34 -35.26
CA ALA A 300 -29.97 -10.61 -34.55
C ALA A 300 -30.13 -10.30 -33.06
N LEU A 301 -29.39 -11.03 -32.22
CA LEU A 301 -29.42 -10.89 -30.77
C LEU A 301 -28.11 -10.30 -30.25
N MET A 302 -28.21 -9.31 -29.38
CA MET A 302 -27.08 -8.75 -28.62
C MET A 302 -27.35 -8.86 -27.12
N LEU A 303 -27.06 -10.03 -26.54
CA LEU A 303 -27.36 -10.34 -25.15
C LEU A 303 -26.13 -10.29 -24.24
N SER A 304 -25.02 -9.70 -24.71
CA SER A 304 -23.77 -9.56 -23.94
C SER A 304 -24.03 -8.90 -22.59
N ARG A 305 -23.46 -9.48 -21.51
CA ARG A 305 -23.58 -8.93 -20.16
C ARG A 305 -23.05 -7.50 -20.04
N SER A 306 -21.92 -7.25 -20.69
CA SER A 306 -21.27 -5.95 -20.78
C SER A 306 -20.57 -5.90 -22.14
N GLU A 307 -21.03 -5.02 -23.02
CA GLU A 307 -20.45 -4.85 -24.35
C GLU A 307 -19.82 -3.45 -24.38
N ALA A 308 -18.50 -3.35 -24.58
CA ALA A 308 -17.82 -2.05 -24.59
C ALA A 308 -18.35 -1.14 -25.69
N PHE A 309 -18.40 -1.65 -26.91
CA PHE A 309 -19.04 -0.97 -28.04
C PHE A 309 -19.95 -1.89 -28.83
N GLY A 310 -19.46 -3.08 -29.24
CA GLY A 310 -20.28 -4.05 -29.99
C GLY A 310 -20.30 -3.78 -31.50
N ARG A 311 -19.12 -3.82 -32.14
CA ARG A 311 -18.98 -3.62 -33.61
C ARG A 311 -19.94 -4.48 -34.44
N VAL A 312 -20.18 -5.71 -33.99
CA VAL A 312 -21.07 -6.65 -34.66
C VAL A 312 -22.53 -6.19 -34.72
N THR A 313 -22.98 -5.38 -33.75
CA THR A 313 -24.31 -4.75 -33.79
C THR A 313 -24.43 -3.82 -34.99
N LEU A 314 -23.40 -3.01 -35.27
CA LEU A 314 -23.38 -2.19 -36.47
C LEU A 314 -23.26 -3.03 -37.74
N GLU A 315 -22.59 -4.19 -37.71
CA GLU A 315 -22.54 -5.13 -38.83
C GLU A 315 -23.91 -5.77 -39.13
N TYR A 316 -24.73 -6.04 -38.11
CA TYR A 316 -26.12 -6.45 -38.28
C TYR A 316 -26.95 -5.35 -38.92
N LEU A 317 -26.90 -4.15 -38.33
CA LEU A 317 -27.72 -3.03 -38.75
C LEU A 317 -27.35 -2.55 -40.17
N ALA A 318 -26.05 -2.53 -40.51
CA ALA A 318 -25.56 -2.19 -41.85
C ALA A 318 -26.09 -3.12 -42.95
N GLN A 319 -26.42 -4.37 -42.61
CA GLN A 319 -26.96 -5.36 -43.52
C GLN A 319 -28.49 -5.41 -43.54
N GLY A 320 -29.15 -4.52 -42.77
CA GLY A 320 -30.60 -4.47 -42.69
C GLY A 320 -31.18 -5.61 -41.84
N THR A 321 -30.47 -6.06 -40.81
CA THR A 321 -30.94 -7.06 -39.84
C THR A 321 -31.24 -6.37 -38.51
N PRO A 322 -32.51 -6.25 -38.10
CA PRO A 322 -32.90 -5.68 -36.82
C PRO A 322 -32.26 -6.42 -35.64
N VAL A 323 -32.02 -5.68 -34.55
CA VAL A 323 -31.35 -6.25 -33.36
C VAL A 323 -32.29 -6.20 -32.15
N VAL A 324 -32.40 -7.32 -31.44
CA VAL A 324 -32.92 -7.33 -30.06
C VAL A 324 -31.72 -7.40 -29.14
N GLY A 325 -31.47 -6.30 -28.42
CA GLY A 325 -30.38 -6.18 -27.49
C GLY A 325 -30.88 -6.01 -26.06
N ILE A 326 -30.06 -6.38 -25.08
CA ILE A 326 -30.34 -6.03 -23.68
C ILE A 326 -29.77 -4.66 -23.33
N ASP A 327 -30.39 -3.96 -22.39
CA ASP A 327 -29.91 -2.67 -21.87
C ASP A 327 -28.66 -2.88 -20.98
N ALA A 328 -27.52 -3.13 -21.63
CA ALA A 328 -26.26 -3.34 -20.97
C ALA A 328 -25.07 -2.86 -21.83
N GLY A 329 -24.13 -2.15 -21.20
CA GLY A 329 -22.97 -1.56 -21.86
C GLY A 329 -23.36 -0.62 -23.00
N GLY A 330 -22.56 -0.60 -24.07
CA GLY A 330 -22.80 0.22 -25.26
C GLY A 330 -23.95 -0.27 -26.15
N THR A 331 -24.63 -1.37 -25.82
CA THR A 331 -25.70 -1.94 -26.65
C THR A 331 -26.85 -0.96 -26.88
N SER A 332 -27.28 -0.26 -25.83
CA SER A 332 -28.37 0.74 -25.91
C SER A 332 -27.97 2.02 -26.65
N GLU A 333 -26.67 2.26 -26.83
CA GLU A 333 -26.18 3.37 -27.67
C GLU A 333 -26.23 3.05 -29.16
N LEU A 334 -26.22 1.77 -29.53
CA LEU A 334 -26.14 1.31 -30.92
C LEU A 334 -27.49 0.99 -31.55
N ILE A 335 -28.51 0.66 -30.74
CA ILE A 335 -29.83 0.26 -31.21
C ILE A 335 -30.79 1.44 -31.04
N ALA A 336 -31.38 1.90 -32.14
CA ALA A 336 -32.49 2.86 -32.06
C ALA A 336 -33.78 2.10 -31.69
N ASP A 337 -34.10 2.10 -30.39
CA ASP A 337 -35.26 1.36 -29.85
C ASP A 337 -36.57 1.76 -30.54
N GLY A 338 -37.29 0.76 -31.06
CA GLY A 338 -38.52 0.96 -31.85
C GLY A 338 -38.32 1.50 -33.27
N SER A 339 -37.06 1.63 -33.73
CA SER A 339 -36.71 2.00 -35.11
C SER A 339 -35.92 0.90 -35.80
N SER A 340 -34.75 0.52 -35.30
CA SER A 340 -33.89 -0.50 -35.92
C SER A 340 -33.83 -1.81 -35.14
N GLY A 341 -34.65 -1.93 -34.09
CA GLY A 341 -34.54 -3.00 -33.11
C GLY A 341 -35.34 -2.74 -31.84
N PHE A 342 -35.10 -3.56 -30.83
CA PHE A 342 -35.62 -3.38 -29.47
C PHE A 342 -34.50 -3.48 -28.45
N VAL A 343 -34.57 -2.62 -27.43
CA VAL A 343 -33.74 -2.73 -26.23
C VAL A 343 -34.62 -3.28 -25.10
N THR A 344 -34.24 -4.43 -24.53
CA THR A 344 -35.03 -5.13 -23.50
C THR A 344 -34.25 -5.26 -22.18
N SER A 345 -34.92 -5.72 -21.12
CA SER A 345 -34.21 -6.22 -19.95
C SER A 345 -33.54 -7.57 -20.26
N ALA A 346 -32.72 -8.07 -19.32
CA ALA A 346 -32.10 -9.39 -19.43
C ALA A 346 -33.03 -10.56 -19.01
N GLU A 347 -34.32 -10.28 -18.78
CA GLU A 347 -35.32 -11.30 -18.49
C GLU A 347 -35.73 -12.03 -19.78
N VAL A 348 -35.81 -13.36 -19.71
CA VAL A 348 -36.15 -14.22 -20.85
C VAL A 348 -37.52 -13.85 -21.43
N SER A 349 -38.48 -13.50 -20.56
CA SER A 349 -39.83 -13.09 -20.97
C SER A 349 -39.82 -11.85 -21.84
N ASP A 350 -38.98 -10.86 -21.52
CA ASP A 350 -38.93 -9.58 -22.22
C ASP A 350 -38.26 -9.75 -23.60
N ILE A 351 -37.20 -10.57 -23.65
CA ILE A 351 -36.55 -10.98 -24.91
C ILE A 351 -37.56 -11.74 -25.78
N ALA A 352 -38.29 -12.70 -25.20
CA ALA A 352 -39.31 -13.47 -25.91
C ALA A 352 -40.49 -12.59 -26.36
N ASP A 353 -40.89 -11.58 -25.58
CA ASP A 353 -41.93 -10.61 -25.94
C ASP A 353 -41.49 -9.79 -27.16
N ALA A 354 -40.27 -9.26 -27.16
CA ALA A 354 -39.73 -8.50 -28.30
C ALA A 354 -39.65 -9.36 -29.57
N LEU A 355 -39.23 -10.61 -29.46
CA LEU A 355 -39.18 -11.56 -30.57
C LEU A 355 -40.57 -11.97 -31.06
N ALA A 356 -41.51 -12.20 -30.14
CA ALA A 356 -42.90 -12.53 -30.47
C ALA A 356 -43.61 -11.40 -31.22
N ARG A 357 -43.24 -10.13 -30.97
CA ARG A 357 -43.76 -8.99 -31.74
C ARG A 357 -43.37 -9.07 -33.22
N TYR A 358 -42.14 -9.48 -33.54
CA TYR A 358 -41.74 -9.68 -34.93
C TYR A 358 -42.45 -10.87 -35.59
N ALA A 359 -42.71 -11.94 -34.83
CA ALA A 359 -43.50 -13.07 -35.31
C ALA A 359 -44.98 -12.71 -35.54
N ALA A 360 -45.56 -11.86 -34.69
CA ALA A 360 -46.95 -11.43 -34.78
C ALA A 360 -47.19 -10.31 -35.81
N ASP A 361 -46.18 -9.47 -36.08
CA ASP A 361 -46.24 -8.37 -37.03
C ASP A 361 -45.03 -8.37 -38.00
N PRO A 362 -45.12 -9.11 -39.12
CA PRO A 362 -44.07 -9.08 -40.14
C PRO A 362 -43.87 -7.70 -40.79
N ALA A 363 -44.85 -6.79 -40.69
CA ALA A 363 -44.71 -5.44 -41.22
C ALA A 363 -43.76 -4.61 -40.36
N LEU A 364 -43.82 -4.79 -39.04
CA LEU A 364 -42.88 -4.22 -38.08
C LEU A 364 -41.44 -4.70 -38.35
N LEU A 365 -41.25 -6.00 -38.57
CA LEU A 365 -39.94 -6.56 -38.94
C LEU A 365 -39.37 -5.89 -40.19
N ARG A 366 -40.17 -5.75 -41.26
CA ARG A 366 -39.74 -5.08 -42.50
C ARG A 366 -39.42 -3.61 -42.28
N ALA A 367 -40.23 -2.90 -41.50
CA ALA A 367 -40.01 -1.49 -41.19
C ALA A 367 -38.68 -1.29 -40.47
N HIS A 368 -38.42 -2.09 -39.43
CA HIS A 368 -37.16 -1.98 -38.67
C HIS A 368 -35.94 -2.34 -39.50
N ALA A 369 -36.09 -3.34 -40.36
CA ALA A 369 -35.01 -3.81 -41.21
C ALA A 369 -34.64 -2.80 -42.31
N ALA A 370 -35.61 -2.02 -42.79
CA ALA A 370 -35.37 -0.92 -43.71
C ALA A 370 -34.70 0.30 -43.04
N ALA A 371 -35.02 0.57 -41.77
CA ALA A 371 -34.42 1.66 -41.00
C ALA A 371 -32.98 1.37 -40.57
N ALA A 372 -32.66 0.10 -40.29
CA ALA A 372 -31.40 -0.32 -39.68
C ALA A 372 -30.10 0.24 -40.33
N PRO A 373 -29.91 0.27 -41.67
CA PRO A 373 -28.68 0.82 -42.25
C PRO A 373 -28.53 2.33 -42.04
N GLY A 374 -29.64 3.07 -42.04
CA GLY A 374 -29.65 4.52 -41.79
C GLY A 374 -29.29 4.83 -40.34
N ASP A 375 -29.87 4.07 -39.41
CA ASP A 375 -29.58 4.19 -37.98
C ASP A 375 -28.12 3.80 -37.66
N ALA A 376 -27.59 2.75 -38.31
CA ALA A 376 -26.18 2.37 -38.20
C ALA A 376 -25.23 3.49 -38.65
N ALA A 377 -25.53 4.16 -39.77
CA ALA A 377 -24.74 5.26 -40.27
C ALA A 377 -24.80 6.50 -39.35
N ALA A 378 -25.98 6.78 -38.79
CA ALA A 378 -26.15 7.87 -37.83
C ALA A 378 -25.35 7.62 -36.55
N VAL A 379 -25.40 6.40 -36.00
CA VAL A 379 -24.62 6.00 -34.83
C VAL A 379 -23.12 6.07 -35.12
N ALA A 380 -22.65 5.50 -36.23
CA ALA A 380 -21.23 5.51 -36.61
C ALA A 380 -20.66 6.94 -36.78
N GLY A 381 -21.50 7.91 -37.13
CA GLY A 381 -21.13 9.33 -37.28
C GLY A 381 -21.23 10.19 -36.00
N ARG A 382 -21.71 9.64 -34.88
CA ARG A 382 -22.02 10.43 -33.66
C ARG A 382 -20.79 10.99 -32.95
N TYR A 383 -19.74 10.19 -32.81
CA TYR A 383 -18.48 10.56 -32.15
C TYR A 383 -17.28 10.28 -33.06
N PRO A 384 -17.06 11.13 -34.08
CA PRO A 384 -16.09 10.85 -35.12
C PRO A 384 -14.65 10.92 -34.60
N LEU A 385 -13.80 10.05 -35.13
CA LEU A 385 -12.38 9.98 -34.75
C LEU A 385 -11.61 11.28 -35.05
N SER A 386 -12.13 12.10 -35.97
CA SER A 386 -11.58 13.40 -36.33
C SER A 386 -11.43 14.35 -35.15
N ASP A 387 -12.37 14.29 -34.21
CA ASP A 387 -12.47 15.26 -33.12
C ASP A 387 -11.43 14.93 -32.05
N VAL A 388 -11.26 13.63 -31.76
CA VAL A 388 -10.20 13.14 -30.88
C VAL A 388 -8.81 13.37 -31.50
N ILE A 389 -8.65 13.15 -32.81
CA ILE A 389 -7.37 13.44 -33.49
C ILE A 389 -7.00 14.93 -33.37
N ALA A 390 -7.98 15.84 -33.50
CA ALA A 390 -7.74 17.26 -33.31
C ALA A 390 -7.26 17.57 -31.89
N ALA A 391 -7.90 17.01 -30.87
CA ALA A 391 -7.49 17.15 -29.46
C ALA A 391 -6.09 16.58 -29.20
N MET A 392 -5.79 15.37 -29.71
CA MET A 392 -4.47 14.74 -29.58
C MET A 392 -3.37 15.52 -30.29
N THR A 393 -3.68 16.11 -31.46
CA THR A 393 -2.74 16.92 -32.22
C THR A 393 -2.43 18.23 -31.52
N GLU A 394 -3.46 18.87 -30.94
CA GLU A 394 -3.25 20.06 -30.14
C GLU A 394 -2.42 19.76 -28.89
N LEU A 395 -2.73 18.66 -28.19
CA LEU A 395 -1.96 18.19 -27.05
C LEU A 395 -0.49 17.93 -27.43
N ALA A 396 -0.23 17.22 -28.53
CA ALA A 396 1.13 16.94 -29.01
C ALA A 396 1.93 18.22 -29.34
N ARG A 397 1.25 19.32 -29.73
CA ARG A 397 1.91 20.59 -30.07
C ARG A 397 2.09 21.52 -28.88
N THR A 398 1.19 21.46 -27.90
CA THR A 398 1.09 22.48 -26.85
C THR A 398 1.40 21.98 -25.44
N ALA A 399 1.27 20.67 -25.20
CA ALA A 399 1.46 20.12 -23.86
C ALA A 399 2.95 20.17 -23.46
N PRO A 400 3.25 20.69 -22.27
CA PRO A 400 4.62 20.73 -21.78
C PRO A 400 5.10 19.31 -21.46
N ARG A 401 6.39 19.04 -21.69
CA ARG A 401 6.97 17.76 -21.28
C ARG A 401 7.31 17.78 -19.79
N VAL A 402 6.42 17.24 -18.94
CA VAL A 402 6.55 17.27 -17.48
C VAL A 402 6.46 15.85 -16.90
N PRO A 403 7.52 15.33 -16.25
CA PRO A 403 7.48 14.01 -15.62
C PRO A 403 6.39 13.91 -14.56
N LYS A 404 5.60 12.84 -14.61
CA LYS A 404 4.43 12.58 -13.74
C LYS A 404 4.72 11.59 -12.61
N LEU A 405 5.83 10.86 -12.65
CA LEU A 405 6.18 9.81 -11.65
C LEU A 405 7.69 9.74 -11.32
N PRO A 406 8.28 10.73 -10.64
CA PRO A 406 9.72 10.70 -10.36
C PRO A 406 10.18 9.65 -9.31
N HIS A 407 9.30 9.01 -8.53
CA HIS A 407 9.68 8.20 -7.34
C HIS A 407 9.32 6.69 -7.38
N LEU A 408 8.72 6.16 -8.47
CA LEU A 408 8.26 4.76 -8.53
C LEU A 408 9.35 3.74 -8.93
N THR A 409 10.49 4.19 -9.42
CA THR A 409 11.59 3.33 -9.90
C THR A 409 12.38 2.63 -8.78
N GLU A 410 12.28 3.08 -7.52
CA GLU A 410 13.07 2.54 -6.39
C GLU A 410 12.36 1.39 -5.64
N PHE A 411 11.03 1.29 -5.72
CA PHE A 411 10.24 0.34 -4.92
C PHE A 411 10.31 -1.12 -5.41
N TRP A 412 10.64 -1.37 -6.68
CA TRP A 412 10.42 -2.68 -7.31
C TRP A 412 11.64 -3.61 -7.38
N ILE A 413 12.82 -3.20 -6.87
CA ILE A 413 14.08 -3.94 -7.09
C ILE A 413 14.60 -4.64 -5.80
N GLY A 414 14.11 -4.33 -4.60
CA GLY A 414 14.78 -4.66 -3.32
C GLY A 414 14.29 -5.84 -2.48
N LEU A 415 13.39 -6.71 -2.93
CA LEU A 415 12.60 -7.59 -2.03
C LEU A 415 13.06 -9.07 -1.92
N ALA A 416 14.35 -9.38 -2.03
CA ALA A 416 14.79 -10.79 -2.14
C ALA A 416 15.73 -11.35 -1.05
N ASP A 417 16.35 -10.57 -0.17
CA ASP A 417 17.59 -11.06 0.51
C ASP A 417 17.65 -11.10 2.07
N ASP A 418 16.59 -10.78 2.85
CA ASP A 418 16.78 -10.49 4.30
C ASP A 418 16.16 -11.44 5.37
N VAL A 419 15.73 -12.67 5.05
CA VAL A 419 15.06 -13.55 6.04
C VAL A 419 16.01 -14.49 6.82
N GLU A 420 17.27 -14.67 6.40
CA GLU A 420 18.17 -15.68 7.00
C GLU A 420 18.98 -15.18 8.22
N LEU A 421 18.97 -13.90 8.57
CA LEU A 421 19.99 -13.34 9.46
C LEU A 421 19.65 -13.29 10.98
N MET A 422 18.45 -13.66 11.42
CA MET A 422 17.99 -13.36 12.80
C MET A 422 17.91 -14.54 13.78
N ARG A 423 18.47 -15.72 13.46
CA ARG A 423 18.23 -16.94 14.27
C ARG A 423 19.23 -17.21 15.42
N ASP A 424 20.40 -16.57 15.48
CA ASP A 424 21.55 -17.24 16.13
C ASP A 424 22.14 -16.67 17.42
N GLU A 425 21.50 -15.74 18.13
CA GLU A 425 22.01 -15.31 19.44
C GLU A 425 20.86 -15.15 20.42
N TRP A 426 20.82 -15.95 21.51
CA TRP A 426 20.22 -15.63 22.82
C TRP A 426 20.26 -16.87 23.74
N GLN A 427 21.25 -16.97 24.63
CA GLN A 427 21.15 -17.82 25.83
C GLN A 427 21.86 -17.22 27.05
N THR A 428 21.14 -17.29 28.18
CA THR A 428 21.51 -17.20 29.62
C THR A 428 21.55 -15.82 30.31
N VAL A 429 20.72 -15.64 31.36
CA VAL A 429 21.08 -15.55 32.80
C VAL A 429 19.79 -15.56 33.68
N ARG A 430 19.80 -16.27 34.82
CA ARG A 430 18.70 -16.39 35.82
C ARG A 430 18.81 -15.35 36.95
N ASN A 431 17.67 -14.94 37.52
CA ASN A 431 17.57 -14.12 38.74
C ASN A 431 16.30 -14.50 39.59
N PRO A 432 16.01 -13.86 40.74
CA PRO A 432 15.73 -14.44 42.08
C PRO A 432 14.37 -15.15 42.30
N THR A 433 14.15 -15.70 43.51
CA THR A 433 13.01 -16.58 43.85
C THR A 433 11.65 -15.85 43.89
N LEU A 434 10.66 -16.46 43.23
CA LEU A 434 9.27 -16.00 43.05
C LEU A 434 8.58 -15.52 44.34
N ASP A 435 8.76 -16.23 45.46
CA ASP A 435 8.06 -15.98 46.72
C ASP A 435 8.34 -14.59 47.33
N ASP A 436 9.58 -14.11 47.21
CA ASP A 436 9.95 -12.78 47.71
C ASP A 436 9.36 -11.65 46.85
N THR A 437 9.14 -11.91 45.56
CA THR A 437 8.61 -10.94 44.58
C THR A 437 7.09 -10.80 44.72
N VAL A 438 6.39 -11.91 44.91
CA VAL A 438 4.93 -11.93 45.14
C VAL A 438 4.58 -11.17 46.43
N ARG A 439 5.33 -11.38 47.52
CA ARG A 439 5.11 -10.64 48.79
C ARG A 439 5.23 -9.12 48.61
N GLN A 440 6.23 -8.65 47.84
CA GLN A 440 6.43 -7.22 47.60
C GLN A 440 5.31 -6.61 46.71
N PHE A 441 4.77 -7.38 45.76
CA PHE A 441 3.64 -6.97 44.93
C PHE A 441 2.36 -6.74 45.76
N GLU A 442 2.05 -7.65 46.70
CA GLU A 442 0.90 -7.50 47.58
C GLU A 442 1.03 -6.27 48.51
N GLU A 443 2.24 -5.99 49.01
CA GLU A 443 2.52 -4.80 49.83
C GLU A 443 2.43 -3.48 49.04
N ALA A 444 2.70 -3.50 47.73
CA ALA A 444 2.57 -2.34 46.85
C ALA A 444 1.10 -2.02 46.52
N ARG A 445 0.27 -3.06 46.33
CA ARG A 445 -1.19 -2.94 46.12
C ARG A 445 -1.92 -2.25 47.27
N VAL A 446 -1.47 -2.45 48.51
CA VAL A 446 -2.04 -1.76 49.69
C VAL A 446 -1.66 -0.27 49.74
N ARG A 447 -0.52 0.10 49.15
CA ARG A 447 -0.02 1.49 49.11
C ARG A 447 -0.67 2.34 48.02
N SER A 448 -0.96 1.77 46.83
CA SER A 448 -1.55 2.51 45.70
C SER A 448 -3.01 2.91 45.91
N GLY A 449 -3.77 2.21 46.77
CA GLY A 449 -5.16 2.55 47.12
C GLY A 449 -5.37 3.91 47.83
N ARG A 450 -4.30 4.68 48.11
CA ARG A 450 -4.37 6.01 48.72
C ARG A 450 -4.03 7.19 47.79
N ALA A 451 -3.58 6.94 46.56
CA ALA A 451 -2.97 7.98 45.72
C ALA A 451 -3.58 8.06 44.31
N GLY A 452 -4.89 8.33 44.20
CA GLY A 452 -5.57 8.55 42.91
C GLY A 452 -6.66 9.60 43.02
N THR A 453 -6.30 10.89 43.03
CA THR A 453 -7.27 11.99 43.02
C THR A 453 -7.02 12.94 41.87
N ALA A 454 -7.59 12.63 40.68
CA ALA A 454 -8.00 13.62 39.68
C ALA A 454 -8.73 12.99 38.47
N ALA A 455 -8.41 11.75 38.07
CA ALA A 455 -9.06 11.09 36.91
C ALA A 455 -10.37 10.35 37.24
N SER A 456 -10.71 10.22 38.52
CA SER A 456 -11.90 9.50 39.02
C SER A 456 -13.24 10.22 38.75
N ALA A 457 -13.23 11.51 38.43
CA ALA A 457 -14.47 12.30 38.37
C ALA A 457 -15.32 12.12 37.10
N ALA A 458 -14.75 11.59 36.00
CA ALA A 458 -15.49 11.37 34.75
C ALA A 458 -15.99 9.92 34.56
N LEU A 459 -15.46 8.96 35.33
CA LEU A 459 -15.90 7.55 35.35
C LEU A 459 -16.96 7.25 36.42
N ALA A 460 -17.29 8.22 37.28
CA ALA A 460 -18.27 8.07 38.36
C ALA A 460 -19.76 8.10 37.90
N ALA A 461 -20.03 8.00 36.60
CA ALA A 461 -21.40 7.98 36.05
C ALA A 461 -21.98 6.57 35.84
N GLY A 462 -21.19 5.50 36.05
CA GLY A 462 -21.69 4.12 36.10
C GLY A 462 -21.44 3.55 37.48
N ALA A 463 -22.48 3.46 38.31
CA ALA A 463 -22.39 2.72 39.56
C ALA A 463 -22.03 1.26 39.25
N GLU A 464 -20.84 0.80 39.67
CA GLU A 464 -20.48 -0.61 39.57
C GLU A 464 -21.48 -1.44 40.38
N ASP A 465 -22.05 -2.46 39.73
CA ASP A 465 -22.85 -3.48 40.38
C ASP A 465 -21.96 -4.23 41.39
N LEU A 466 -22.26 -4.07 42.67
CA LEU A 466 -21.58 -4.75 43.79
C LEU A 466 -21.97 -6.23 43.90
N SER A 467 -22.76 -6.75 42.95
CA SER A 467 -23.11 -8.16 42.91
C SER A 467 -21.88 -9.03 42.61
N PRO A 468 -21.68 -10.12 43.36
CA PRO A 468 -20.52 -10.98 43.15
C PRO A 468 -20.69 -11.77 41.83
N PRO A 469 -19.64 -11.89 40.99
CA PRO A 469 -19.75 -12.52 39.68
C PRO A 469 -20.15 -14.00 39.81
N PRO A 470 -20.76 -14.61 38.78
CA PRO A 470 -21.09 -16.03 38.77
C PRO A 470 -19.91 -16.94 39.18
N PRO A 471 -20.17 -18.06 39.87
CA PRO A 471 -19.13 -18.99 40.31
C PRO A 471 -18.44 -19.67 39.12
N VAL A 472 -17.18 -20.04 39.32
CA VAL A 472 -16.30 -20.64 38.31
C VAL A 472 -15.80 -22.02 38.78
N THR A 473 -15.69 -22.97 37.86
CA THR A 473 -14.94 -24.21 38.06
C THR A 473 -13.54 -24.06 37.45
N ILE A 474 -12.53 -24.06 38.31
CA ILE A 474 -11.11 -24.00 37.98
C ILE A 474 -10.62 -25.43 37.73
N VAL A 475 -10.21 -25.71 36.52
CA VAL A 475 -9.67 -27.00 36.08
C VAL A 475 -8.17 -26.86 35.91
N VAL A 476 -7.40 -27.73 36.57
CA VAL A 476 -5.95 -27.85 36.38
C VAL A 476 -5.65 -29.22 35.77
N PRO A 477 -5.34 -29.31 34.46
CA PRO A 477 -4.84 -30.53 33.86
C PRO A 477 -3.40 -30.79 34.33
N VAL A 478 -3.10 -32.04 34.67
CA VAL A 478 -1.86 -32.42 35.33
C VAL A 478 -1.15 -33.51 34.54
N TYR A 479 0.06 -33.20 34.06
CA TYR A 479 0.91 -34.16 33.34
C TYR A 479 2.25 -34.41 34.05
N GLY A 480 2.91 -33.38 34.59
CA GLY A 480 4.23 -33.49 35.22
C GLY A 480 4.62 -32.22 35.99
N ASP A 481 5.93 -32.05 36.24
CA ASP A 481 6.53 -30.90 36.92
C ASP A 481 5.89 -30.57 38.29
N LEU A 482 6.03 -31.50 39.24
CA LEU A 482 5.46 -31.38 40.58
C LEU A 482 5.76 -30.05 41.29
N PRO A 483 6.99 -29.48 41.24
CA PRO A 483 7.27 -28.20 41.89
C PRO A 483 6.40 -27.05 41.38
N SER A 484 6.23 -26.92 40.06
CA SER A 484 5.43 -25.83 39.47
C SER A 484 3.94 -26.07 39.69
N LEU A 485 3.51 -27.32 39.56
CA LEU A 485 2.14 -27.73 39.87
C LEU A 485 1.75 -27.44 41.33
N GLU A 486 2.66 -27.69 42.28
CA GLU A 486 2.40 -27.41 43.70
C GLU A 486 2.20 -25.90 43.93
N ARG A 487 3.02 -25.04 43.29
CA ARG A 487 2.82 -23.58 43.33
C ARG A 487 1.51 -23.15 42.69
N CYS A 488 1.16 -23.72 41.54
CA CYS A 488 -0.13 -23.49 40.88
C CYS A 488 -1.29 -23.83 41.82
N VAL A 489 -1.33 -25.06 42.35
CA VAL A 489 -2.41 -25.51 43.24
C VAL A 489 -2.48 -24.67 44.52
N GLN A 490 -1.35 -24.36 45.15
CA GLN A 490 -1.31 -23.46 46.32
C GLN A 490 -1.91 -22.09 45.99
N SER A 491 -1.54 -21.49 44.85
CA SER A 491 -2.11 -20.21 44.42
C SER A 491 -3.63 -20.29 44.17
N VAL A 492 -4.15 -21.43 43.72
CA VAL A 492 -5.60 -21.65 43.56
C VAL A 492 -6.29 -21.84 44.92
N LEU A 493 -5.67 -22.54 45.86
CA LEU A 493 -6.20 -22.67 47.22
C LEU A 493 -6.27 -21.30 47.93
N GLU A 494 -5.28 -20.43 47.71
CA GLU A 494 -5.18 -19.11 48.31
C GLU A 494 -6.03 -18.04 47.61
N HIS A 495 -6.03 -18.03 46.27
CA HIS A 495 -6.61 -16.95 45.46
C HIS A 495 -7.73 -17.39 44.53
N GLY A 496 -8.08 -18.68 44.49
CA GLY A 496 -9.13 -19.22 43.62
C GLY A 496 -10.55 -19.00 44.13
N GLY A 497 -10.75 -18.50 45.36
CA GLY A 497 -12.08 -18.17 45.87
C GLY A 497 -12.99 -19.40 46.10
N LEU A 498 -12.43 -20.51 46.57
CA LEU A 498 -13.10 -21.82 46.70
C LEU A 498 -14.37 -21.89 47.59
N PRO A 499 -14.66 -20.94 48.50
CA PRO A 499 -15.99 -20.88 49.12
C PRO A 499 -17.13 -20.64 48.12
N ARG A 500 -16.83 -20.11 46.94
CA ARG A 500 -17.80 -19.87 45.85
C ARG A 500 -17.46 -20.66 44.59
N ASN A 501 -16.17 -20.85 44.32
CA ASN A 501 -15.66 -21.51 43.13
C ASN A 501 -15.31 -22.98 43.41
N ARG A 502 -15.10 -23.76 42.36
CA ARG A 502 -14.72 -25.17 42.44
C ARG A 502 -13.31 -25.36 41.89
N LEU A 503 -12.52 -26.26 42.48
CA LEU A 503 -11.24 -26.72 41.93
C LEU A 503 -11.39 -28.18 41.49
N LEU A 504 -10.96 -28.49 40.26
CA LEU A 504 -10.88 -29.82 39.71
C LEU A 504 -9.47 -30.09 39.18
N LEU A 505 -8.73 -30.96 39.86
CA LEU A 505 -7.41 -31.43 39.45
C LEU A 505 -7.57 -32.71 38.61
N VAL A 506 -7.11 -32.71 37.37
CA VAL A 506 -7.26 -33.87 36.46
C VAL A 506 -5.90 -34.39 36.03
N ASN A 507 -5.50 -35.53 36.59
CA ASN A 507 -4.22 -36.17 36.31
C ASN A 507 -4.29 -37.03 35.05
N ASP A 508 -3.50 -36.66 34.05
CA ASP A 508 -3.42 -37.29 32.74
C ASP A 508 -2.33 -38.37 32.65
N VAL A 509 -1.88 -38.90 33.78
CA VAL A 509 -0.98 -40.07 33.84
C VAL A 509 0.35 -39.84 33.11
N GLY A 510 0.98 -38.68 33.31
CA GLY A 510 2.33 -38.42 32.83
C GLY A 510 3.44 -38.92 33.77
N PRO A 511 4.67 -38.40 33.66
CA PRO A 511 5.78 -38.80 34.51
C PRO A 511 5.46 -38.69 36.01
N ASP A 512 5.87 -39.68 36.80
CA ASP A 512 5.68 -39.71 38.26
C ASP A 512 4.22 -39.55 38.74
N ALA A 513 3.24 -39.95 37.92
CA ALA A 513 1.80 -39.75 38.20
C ALA A 513 1.33 -40.20 39.59
N ASP A 514 1.87 -41.29 40.14
CA ASP A 514 1.50 -41.80 41.47
C ASP A 514 2.01 -40.89 42.61
N ALA A 515 3.22 -40.34 42.45
CA ALA A 515 3.78 -39.39 43.42
C ALA A 515 3.03 -38.05 43.36
N ILE A 516 2.71 -37.59 42.15
CA ILE A 516 1.89 -36.40 41.92
C ILE A 516 0.49 -36.59 42.52
N GLU A 517 -0.18 -37.71 42.26
CA GLU A 517 -1.50 -38.04 42.85
C GLU A 517 -1.47 -37.98 44.38
N THR A 518 -0.47 -38.62 45.00
CA THR A 518 -0.31 -38.60 46.46
C THR A 518 -0.19 -37.17 46.97
N ARG A 519 0.67 -36.35 46.35
CA ARG A 519 0.89 -34.97 46.79
C ARG A 519 -0.34 -34.08 46.59
N LEU A 520 -1.04 -34.23 45.47
CA LEU A 520 -2.25 -33.45 45.18
C LEU A 520 -3.38 -33.76 46.16
N LEU A 521 -3.58 -35.05 46.50
CA LEU A 521 -4.58 -35.46 47.50
C LEU A 521 -4.26 -34.90 48.89
N GLU A 522 -2.98 -34.81 49.27
CA GLU A 522 -2.55 -34.14 50.50
C GLU A 522 -2.85 -32.64 50.49
N LEU A 523 -2.60 -31.96 49.36
CA LEU A 523 -2.80 -30.51 49.23
C LEU A 523 -4.28 -30.10 49.34
N ILE A 524 -5.19 -30.91 48.81
CA ILE A 524 -6.62 -30.62 48.81
C ILE A 524 -7.38 -31.27 49.97
N ASP A 525 -6.71 -32.01 50.85
CA ASP A 525 -7.36 -32.68 51.98
C ASP A 525 -8.07 -31.66 52.90
N GLY A 526 -9.34 -31.92 53.19
CA GLY A 526 -10.19 -31.01 53.97
C GLY A 526 -10.61 -29.71 53.29
N VAL A 527 -10.27 -29.49 52.01
CA VAL A 527 -10.69 -28.30 51.25
C VAL A 527 -12.06 -28.54 50.60
N GLU A 528 -13.06 -27.78 51.03
CA GLU A 528 -14.40 -27.81 50.42
C GLU A 528 -14.36 -27.32 48.96
N ASN A 529 -15.11 -27.96 48.07
CA ASN A 529 -15.13 -27.70 46.63
C ASN A 529 -13.83 -27.98 45.84
N ALA A 530 -12.86 -28.69 46.42
CA ALA A 530 -11.69 -29.21 45.70
C ALA A 530 -11.84 -30.70 45.40
N PHE A 531 -11.61 -31.08 44.13
CA PHE A 531 -11.83 -32.43 43.63
C PHE A 531 -10.62 -32.91 42.82
N TYR A 532 -10.38 -34.22 42.87
CA TYR A 532 -9.33 -34.87 42.11
C TYR A 532 -9.91 -35.99 41.25
N ALA A 533 -9.43 -36.10 40.02
CA ALA A 533 -9.72 -37.21 39.13
C ALA A 533 -8.45 -37.65 38.39
N ARG A 534 -8.36 -38.95 38.11
CA ARG A 534 -7.28 -39.54 37.31
C ARG A 534 -7.83 -40.09 35.99
N ASN A 535 -7.10 -39.89 34.90
CA ASN A 535 -7.41 -40.50 33.61
C ASN A 535 -6.96 -41.97 33.61
N PRO A 536 -7.62 -42.86 32.84
CA PRO A 536 -7.22 -44.27 32.76
C PRO A 536 -5.91 -44.49 31.98
N LYS A 537 -5.50 -43.51 31.19
CA LYS A 537 -4.27 -43.45 30.38
C LYS A 537 -3.99 -41.97 30.04
N ASN A 538 -2.82 -41.65 29.51
CA ASN A 538 -2.54 -40.34 28.93
C ASN A 538 -3.46 -40.09 27.71
N LEU A 539 -4.29 -39.05 27.83
CA LEU A 539 -5.26 -38.58 26.85
C LEU A 539 -4.73 -37.37 26.06
N GLY A 540 -3.76 -36.64 26.59
CA GLY A 540 -3.31 -35.34 26.07
C GLY A 540 -4.05 -34.18 26.74
N PHE A 541 -3.49 -32.97 26.64
CA PHE A 541 -4.02 -31.77 27.28
C PHE A 541 -5.47 -31.48 26.87
N GLY A 542 -5.74 -31.48 25.56
CA GLY A 542 -7.06 -31.16 25.00
C GLY A 542 -8.15 -32.11 25.51
N SER A 543 -7.92 -33.42 25.39
CA SER A 543 -8.87 -34.43 25.86
C SER A 543 -9.03 -34.44 27.38
N THR A 544 -7.98 -34.13 28.13
CA THR A 544 -8.05 -33.98 29.60
C THR A 544 -8.96 -32.82 29.99
N CYS A 545 -8.78 -31.66 29.35
CA CYS A 545 -9.63 -30.49 29.55
C CYS A 545 -11.08 -30.77 29.15
N ASN A 546 -11.32 -31.47 28.03
CA ASN A 546 -12.66 -31.87 27.60
C ASN A 546 -13.35 -32.78 28.62
N ARG A 547 -12.67 -33.82 29.09
CA ARG A 547 -13.17 -34.71 30.13
C ARG A 547 -13.50 -33.95 31.41
N ALA A 548 -12.63 -33.02 31.81
CA ALA A 548 -12.86 -32.18 32.97
C ALA A 548 -14.15 -31.36 32.84
N ALA A 549 -14.34 -30.68 31.69
CA ALA A 549 -15.46 -29.78 31.47
C ALA A 549 -16.81 -30.50 31.27
N PHE A 550 -16.83 -31.67 30.64
CA PHE A 550 -18.08 -32.34 30.21
C PHE A 550 -18.44 -33.60 31.01
N GLU A 551 -17.46 -34.32 31.56
CA GLU A 551 -17.72 -35.58 32.29
C GLU A 551 -17.59 -35.42 33.81
N LEU A 552 -16.62 -34.61 34.25
CA LEU A 552 -16.26 -34.51 35.66
C LEU A 552 -16.91 -33.33 36.37
N ASP A 553 -17.11 -32.21 35.67
CA ASP A 553 -17.79 -31.05 36.24
C ASP A 553 -19.31 -31.09 36.02
N ASP A 554 -20.05 -31.17 37.12
CA ASP A 554 -21.51 -31.18 37.21
C ASP A 554 -22.08 -29.87 37.79
N SER A 555 -21.26 -28.83 37.93
CA SER A 555 -21.62 -27.58 38.63
C SER A 555 -22.50 -26.63 37.81
N GLY A 556 -22.38 -26.67 36.48
CA GLY A 556 -22.96 -25.65 35.58
C GLY A 556 -22.24 -24.29 35.61
N ASN A 557 -21.11 -24.18 36.32
CA ASN A 557 -20.30 -22.96 36.40
C ASN A 557 -19.55 -22.69 35.10
N ASP A 558 -19.13 -21.44 34.85
CA ASP A 558 -18.12 -21.16 33.82
C ASP A 558 -16.81 -21.90 34.15
N VAL A 559 -16.01 -22.25 33.14
CA VAL A 559 -14.81 -23.08 33.35
C VAL A 559 -13.55 -22.27 33.11
N LEU A 560 -12.69 -22.17 34.13
CA LEU A 560 -11.34 -21.66 34.00
C LEU A 560 -10.38 -22.83 33.80
N LEU A 561 -9.78 -22.94 32.62
CA LEU A 561 -8.68 -23.86 32.39
C LEU A 561 -7.39 -23.14 32.79
N LEU A 562 -6.66 -23.71 33.75
CA LEU A 562 -5.44 -23.13 34.29
C LEU A 562 -4.30 -24.13 34.12
N ASN A 563 -3.26 -23.75 33.37
CA ASN A 563 -2.09 -24.60 33.21
C ASN A 563 -1.39 -24.84 34.55
N SER A 564 -0.75 -26.00 34.68
CA SER A 564 -0.03 -26.40 35.91
C SER A 564 1.18 -25.54 36.26
N ASP A 565 1.63 -24.67 35.36
CA ASP A 565 2.74 -23.72 35.54
C ASP A 565 2.28 -22.25 35.66
N ALA A 566 0.98 -22.03 35.89
CA ALA A 566 0.39 -20.73 36.13
C ALA A 566 0.18 -20.47 37.64
N VAL A 567 0.50 -19.26 38.11
CA VAL A 567 0.33 -18.85 39.51
C VAL A 567 -0.66 -17.69 39.57
N LEU A 568 -1.83 -17.95 40.16
CA LEU A 568 -2.90 -16.96 40.33
C LEU A 568 -2.48 -15.88 41.31
N LEU A 569 -2.87 -14.63 41.03
CA LEU A 569 -2.75 -13.52 41.99
C LEU A 569 -4.11 -13.14 42.56
N SER A 570 -4.09 -12.49 43.72
CA SER A 570 -5.29 -12.05 44.43
C SER A 570 -6.26 -11.24 43.55
N GLY A 571 -7.50 -11.74 43.41
CA GLY A 571 -8.57 -11.10 42.66
C GLY A 571 -8.58 -11.41 41.16
N ALA A 572 -7.65 -12.22 40.65
CA ALA A 572 -7.58 -12.54 39.23
C ALA A 572 -8.83 -13.29 38.74
N VAL A 573 -9.28 -14.33 39.47
CA VAL A 573 -10.45 -15.12 39.08
C VAL A 573 -11.72 -14.28 39.08
N GLU A 574 -11.92 -13.44 40.10
CA GLU A 574 -13.07 -12.54 40.17
C GLU A 574 -13.06 -11.53 39.03
N GLU A 575 -11.89 -10.99 38.67
CA GLU A 575 -11.79 -10.02 37.59
C GLU A 575 -12.02 -10.67 36.22
N LEU A 576 -11.48 -11.87 35.97
CA LEU A 576 -11.78 -12.66 34.78
C LEU A 576 -13.29 -12.91 34.67
N ALA A 577 -13.94 -13.33 35.75
CA ALA A 577 -15.38 -13.59 35.77
C ALA A 577 -16.21 -12.32 35.54
N ARG A 578 -15.81 -11.18 36.13
CA ARG A 578 -16.47 -9.89 35.86
C ARG A 578 -16.32 -9.47 34.40
N VAL A 579 -15.12 -9.57 33.84
CA VAL A 579 -14.90 -9.27 32.42
C VAL A 579 -15.72 -10.20 31.55
N LEU A 580 -15.78 -11.51 31.85
CA LEU A 580 -16.60 -12.45 31.10
C LEU A 580 -18.08 -12.06 31.13
N HIS A 581 -18.61 -11.59 32.26
CA HIS A 581 -20.02 -11.20 32.38
C HIS A 581 -20.31 -9.72 32.10
N ALA A 582 -19.30 -8.92 31.76
CA ALA A 582 -19.46 -7.50 31.41
C ALA A 582 -20.18 -7.31 30.06
N GLY A 583 -20.20 -8.32 29.20
CA GLY A 583 -20.88 -8.29 27.91
C GLY A 583 -21.42 -9.66 27.51
N GLU A 584 -22.60 -9.68 26.89
CA GLU A 584 -23.24 -10.93 26.42
C GLU A 584 -22.35 -11.70 25.42
N LYS A 585 -21.60 -10.96 24.60
CA LYS A 585 -20.70 -11.51 23.57
C LYS A 585 -19.29 -11.79 24.07
N HIS A 586 -19.00 -11.62 25.35
CA HIS A 586 -17.73 -12.04 25.92
C HIS A 586 -17.75 -13.56 26.09
N GLY A 587 -16.89 -14.24 25.33
CA GLY A 587 -16.88 -15.70 25.29
C GLY A 587 -15.73 -16.31 26.08
N VAL A 588 -14.54 -15.73 25.94
CA VAL A 588 -13.33 -16.19 26.62
C VAL A 588 -12.54 -15.03 27.16
N VAL A 589 -11.98 -15.18 28.36
CA VAL A 589 -11.12 -14.17 28.97
C VAL A 589 -9.82 -14.82 29.45
N CYS A 590 -8.68 -14.21 29.12
CA CYS A 590 -7.42 -14.50 29.78
C CYS A 590 -6.87 -13.24 30.49
N PRO A 591 -6.04 -13.40 31.53
CA PRO A 591 -5.39 -12.28 32.20
C PRO A 591 -4.16 -11.81 31.42
N ARG A 592 -3.54 -10.71 31.87
CA ARG A 592 -2.17 -10.37 31.48
C ARG A 592 -1.17 -11.29 32.18
N SER A 593 0.03 -11.41 31.62
CA SER A 593 1.11 -12.21 32.18
C SER A 593 2.49 -11.66 31.81
N ASN A 594 3.54 -12.24 32.38
CA ASN A 594 4.92 -12.00 31.96
C ASN A 594 5.18 -12.67 30.60
N HIS A 595 4.70 -13.90 30.44
CA HIS A 595 5.01 -14.71 29.28
C HIS A 595 3.73 -15.25 28.63
N ALA A 596 3.00 -14.41 27.89
CA ALA A 596 1.75 -14.77 27.24
C ALA A 596 1.60 -14.19 25.83
N THR A 597 2.68 -14.16 25.03
CA THR A 597 2.66 -13.65 23.64
C THR A 597 2.02 -12.25 23.54
N ILE A 598 0.90 -12.08 22.83
CA ILE A 598 0.17 -10.81 22.68
C ILE A 598 -0.53 -10.32 23.97
N ALA A 599 -0.64 -11.18 25.01
CA ALA A 599 -1.12 -10.81 26.34
C ALA A 599 0.03 -10.58 27.35
N SER A 600 1.30 -10.73 26.93
CA SER A 600 2.45 -10.35 27.75
C SER A 600 2.37 -8.87 28.10
N PHE A 601 2.65 -8.48 29.35
CA PHE A 601 2.67 -7.09 29.75
C PHE A 601 3.98 -6.76 30.48
N PRO A 602 4.89 -5.95 29.92
CA PRO A 602 4.84 -5.30 28.60
C PRO A 602 4.70 -6.30 27.43
N PHE A 603 3.97 -5.89 26.38
CA PHE A 603 3.92 -6.69 25.14
C PHE A 603 5.23 -6.57 24.36
N VAL A 604 5.68 -5.32 24.12
CA VAL A 604 7.00 -5.04 23.57
C VAL A 604 7.94 -4.68 24.71
N SER A 605 8.92 -5.54 24.95
CA SER A 605 9.95 -5.28 25.95
C SER A 605 11.19 -4.65 25.31
N ARG A 606 11.97 -3.92 26.12
CA ARG A 606 13.28 -3.42 25.67
C ARG A 606 14.18 -4.58 25.24
N PRO A 607 15.13 -4.39 24.30
CA PRO A 607 16.03 -5.46 23.84
C PRO A 607 16.82 -6.18 24.94
N ARG A 608 17.01 -5.55 26.10
CA ARG A 608 17.71 -6.11 27.27
C ARG A 608 16.80 -6.76 28.31
N ARG A 609 15.47 -6.72 28.13
CA ARG A 609 14.47 -7.28 29.03
C ARG A 609 13.58 -8.23 28.25
N GLY A 610 13.63 -9.50 28.59
CA GLY A 610 12.72 -10.48 28.00
C GLY A 610 11.33 -10.40 28.64
N PRO A 611 10.29 -10.92 27.96
CA PRO A 611 8.96 -11.12 28.58
C PRO A 611 9.04 -12.00 29.83
N ASP A 612 10.07 -12.84 29.97
CA ASP A 612 10.24 -13.77 31.09
C ASP A 612 10.68 -13.10 32.41
N ASP A 613 10.98 -11.80 32.42
CA ASP A 613 11.29 -11.06 33.65
C ASP A 613 10.01 -10.77 34.46
N ILE A 614 9.62 -11.75 35.29
CA ILE A 614 8.42 -11.71 36.14
C ILE A 614 8.41 -10.46 37.03
N GLU A 615 9.54 -10.09 37.64
CA GLU A 615 9.62 -8.95 38.56
C GLU A 615 9.36 -7.64 37.81
N HIS A 616 10.03 -7.43 36.68
CA HIS A 616 9.84 -6.27 35.84
C HIS A 616 8.40 -6.19 35.32
N SER A 617 7.88 -7.30 34.81
CA SER A 617 6.52 -7.39 34.29
C SER A 617 5.46 -7.07 35.35
N LEU A 618 5.59 -7.61 36.57
CA LEU A 618 4.70 -7.28 37.69
C LEU A 618 4.79 -5.81 38.10
N ARG A 619 6.00 -5.23 38.17
CA ARG A 619 6.17 -3.81 38.50
C ARG A 619 5.50 -2.90 37.46
N LYS A 620 5.67 -3.21 36.18
CA LYS A 620 5.04 -2.48 35.08
C LYS A 620 3.53 -2.62 35.09
N PHE A 621 3.03 -3.85 35.28
CA PHE A 621 1.61 -4.10 35.39
C PHE A 621 1.01 -3.30 36.57
N ALA A 622 1.64 -3.35 37.74
CA ALA A 622 1.18 -2.64 38.92
C ALA A 622 1.13 -1.10 38.72
N SER A 623 2.06 -0.53 37.95
CA SER A 623 2.10 0.92 37.71
C SER A 623 1.15 1.39 36.59
N LEU A 624 0.83 0.54 35.62
CA LEU A 624 0.08 0.95 34.42
C LEU A 624 -1.32 0.33 34.30
N ARG A 625 -1.68 -0.67 35.11
CA ARG A 625 -2.98 -1.37 35.01
C ARG A 625 -4.20 -0.44 35.05
N ASP A 626 -4.17 0.59 35.90
CA ASP A 626 -5.30 1.50 36.09
C ASP A 626 -5.40 2.51 34.94
N GLU A 627 -4.33 2.65 34.14
CA GLU A 627 -4.33 3.44 32.92
C GLU A 627 -4.93 2.67 31.75
N LEU A 628 -4.85 1.34 31.74
CA LEU A 628 -5.46 0.50 30.71
C LEU A 628 -6.99 0.41 30.88
N PRO A 629 -7.75 0.26 29.77
CA PRO A 629 -9.16 -0.10 29.87
C PRO A 629 -9.29 -1.43 30.63
N ARG A 630 -10.38 -1.65 31.37
CA ARG A 630 -10.61 -2.87 32.16
C ARG A 630 -10.37 -4.16 31.36
N TYR A 631 -10.78 -4.16 30.09
CA TYR A 631 -10.50 -5.23 29.16
C TYR A 631 -10.18 -4.70 27.75
N THR A 632 -9.45 -5.51 26.99
CA THR A 632 -9.19 -5.31 25.55
C THR A 632 -9.78 -6.49 24.79
N VAL A 633 -10.50 -6.22 23.69
CA VAL A 633 -10.91 -7.27 22.76
C VAL A 633 -9.70 -7.65 21.92
N ALA A 634 -9.37 -8.94 21.88
CA ALA A 634 -8.21 -9.46 21.19
C ALA A 634 -8.61 -10.56 20.20
N PRO A 635 -7.79 -10.83 19.16
CA PRO A 635 -8.07 -11.91 18.22
C PRO A 635 -8.20 -13.28 18.90
N VAL A 636 -7.40 -13.53 19.94
CA VAL A 636 -7.41 -14.76 20.74
C VAL A 636 -7.08 -14.47 22.20
N ALA A 637 -7.52 -15.37 23.08
CA ALA A 637 -7.08 -15.45 24.47
C ALA A 637 -6.01 -16.55 24.60
N ILE A 638 -5.12 -16.44 25.58
CA ILE A 638 -3.94 -17.31 25.69
C ILE A 638 -4.22 -18.45 26.66
N GLY A 639 -3.87 -19.67 26.26
CA GLY A 639 -4.33 -20.92 26.87
C GLY A 639 -3.84 -21.21 28.29
N PHE A 640 -2.82 -20.49 28.77
CA PHE A 640 -2.26 -20.72 30.12
C PHE A 640 -3.25 -20.42 31.26
N CYS A 641 -4.19 -19.52 31.02
CA CYS A 641 -5.24 -19.14 31.97
C CYS A 641 -6.46 -18.68 31.17
N PHE A 642 -7.40 -19.59 30.95
CA PHE A 642 -8.41 -19.50 29.90
C PHE A 642 -9.81 -19.70 30.47
N LEU A 643 -10.49 -18.60 30.82
CA LEU A 643 -11.85 -18.63 31.36
C LEU A 643 -12.87 -18.65 30.23
N VAL A 644 -13.71 -19.67 30.20
CA VAL A 644 -14.72 -19.88 29.15
C VAL A 644 -16.13 -19.88 29.74
N ARG A 645 -17.04 -19.19 29.07
CA ARG A 645 -18.47 -19.20 29.40
C ARG A 645 -19.07 -20.60 29.22
N ARG A 646 -19.75 -21.13 30.25
CA ARG A 646 -20.38 -22.46 30.25
C ARG A 646 -21.30 -22.68 29.07
N SER A 647 -22.16 -21.70 28.77
CA SER A 647 -23.11 -21.81 27.66
C SER A 647 -22.43 -22.00 26.31
N LEU A 648 -21.18 -21.53 26.14
CA LEU A 648 -20.40 -21.78 24.92
C LEU A 648 -19.78 -23.16 24.90
N LEU A 649 -19.36 -23.70 26.05
CA LEU A 649 -18.91 -25.09 26.15
C LEU A 649 -20.02 -26.05 25.76
N ASP A 650 -21.22 -25.86 26.33
CA ASP A 650 -22.39 -26.70 26.08
C ASP A 650 -22.84 -26.63 24.61
N GLN A 651 -22.67 -25.46 23.98
CA GLN A 651 -23.10 -25.23 22.61
C GLN A 651 -22.07 -25.66 21.57
N PHE A 652 -20.78 -25.39 21.80
CA PHE A 652 -19.72 -25.49 20.79
C PHE A 652 -18.65 -26.53 21.11
N GLY A 653 -18.77 -27.27 22.22
CA GLY A 653 -17.68 -28.10 22.72
C GLY A 653 -16.51 -27.26 23.27
N LEU A 654 -15.38 -27.89 23.62
CA LEU A 654 -14.17 -27.21 24.09
C LEU A 654 -12.99 -27.40 23.12
N PHE A 655 -12.00 -28.23 23.41
CA PHE A 655 -10.81 -28.34 22.57
C PHE A 655 -10.98 -29.45 21.53
N ASP A 656 -10.59 -29.17 20.30
CA ASP A 656 -10.56 -30.21 19.27
C ASP A 656 -9.36 -31.15 19.51
N GLU A 657 -9.64 -32.43 19.70
CA GLU A 657 -8.64 -33.45 20.00
C GLU A 657 -7.61 -33.65 18.89
N VAL A 658 -7.84 -33.09 17.68
CA VAL A 658 -6.85 -33.07 16.59
C VAL A 658 -5.53 -32.39 16.98
N PHE A 659 -5.60 -31.41 17.89
CA PHE A 659 -4.47 -30.64 18.40
C PHE A 659 -3.73 -31.38 19.51
N ASN A 660 -4.22 -32.52 19.98
CA ASN A 660 -3.50 -33.32 20.97
C ASN A 660 -2.09 -33.71 20.44
N PRO A 661 -1.07 -33.74 21.32
CA PRO A 661 -1.17 -33.56 22.78
C PRO A 661 -1.24 -32.10 23.29
N GLY A 662 -1.19 -31.09 22.43
CA GLY A 662 -1.33 -29.66 22.76
C GLY A 662 -0.82 -28.72 21.64
N TYR A 663 -0.86 -27.41 21.91
CA TYR A 663 -0.60 -26.29 20.99
C TYR A 663 -1.71 -26.04 19.95
N GLY A 664 -2.35 -24.87 20.04
CA GLY A 664 -3.30 -24.36 19.05
C GLY A 664 -4.77 -24.65 19.37
N GLU A 665 -5.07 -25.54 20.32
CA GLU A 665 -6.43 -25.85 20.76
C GLU A 665 -7.20 -24.62 21.28
N GLU A 666 -6.52 -23.73 21.99
CA GLU A 666 -7.07 -22.50 22.53
C GLU A 666 -7.35 -21.46 21.44
N VAL A 667 -6.47 -21.43 20.43
CA VAL A 667 -6.59 -20.58 19.25
C VAL A 667 -7.78 -21.05 18.41
N ASP A 668 -7.90 -22.36 18.17
CA ASP A 668 -9.07 -22.96 17.52
C ASP A 668 -10.35 -22.59 18.26
N PHE A 669 -10.39 -22.76 19.58
CA PHE A 669 -11.59 -22.46 20.35
C PHE A 669 -11.99 -20.98 20.23
N CYS A 670 -11.04 -20.05 20.40
CA CYS A 670 -11.28 -18.62 20.26
C CYS A 670 -11.85 -18.26 18.88
N LEU A 671 -11.23 -18.76 17.82
CA LEU A 671 -11.64 -18.45 16.45
C LEU A 671 -12.97 -19.13 16.11
N ARG A 672 -13.22 -20.34 16.62
CA ARG A 672 -14.48 -21.07 16.43
C ARG A 672 -15.66 -20.34 17.04
N ILE A 673 -15.54 -19.83 18.27
CA ILE A 673 -16.62 -19.04 18.87
C ILE A 673 -16.74 -17.64 18.23
N ASN A 674 -15.64 -17.09 17.71
CA ASN A 674 -15.63 -15.81 17.01
C ASN A 674 -16.46 -15.82 15.73
N THR A 675 -16.55 -16.97 15.03
CA THR A 675 -17.46 -17.13 13.89
C THR A 675 -18.94 -16.90 14.25
N HIS A 676 -19.29 -16.94 15.54
CA HIS A 676 -20.63 -16.67 16.06
C HIS A 676 -20.73 -15.29 16.75
N GLY A 677 -19.71 -14.44 16.59
CA GLY A 677 -19.64 -13.09 17.14
C GLY A 677 -19.24 -13.03 18.61
N TYR A 678 -18.70 -14.09 19.19
CA TYR A 678 -18.13 -14.05 20.54
C TYR A 678 -16.69 -13.52 20.51
N SER A 679 -16.36 -12.71 21.50
CA SER A 679 -15.05 -12.08 21.64
C SER A 679 -14.16 -12.84 22.60
N SER A 680 -12.87 -12.88 22.28
CA SER A 680 -11.80 -13.18 23.22
C SER A 680 -11.29 -11.88 23.82
N LEU A 681 -10.96 -11.90 25.11
CA LEU A 681 -10.62 -10.69 25.85
C LEU A 681 -9.37 -10.87 26.72
N PHE A 682 -8.60 -9.79 26.81
CA PHE A 682 -7.61 -9.61 27.86
C PHE A 682 -8.25 -8.85 29.02
N ALA A 683 -8.30 -9.46 30.21
CA ALA A 683 -8.62 -8.75 31.43
C ALA A 683 -7.38 -7.96 31.89
N ASN A 684 -7.29 -6.69 31.50
CA ASN A 684 -6.11 -5.86 31.78
C ASN A 684 -5.94 -5.52 33.26
N HIS A 685 -6.94 -5.80 34.10
CA HIS A 685 -6.88 -5.62 35.56
C HIS A 685 -6.64 -6.93 36.31
N ALA A 686 -6.48 -8.05 35.59
CA ALA A 686 -6.08 -9.35 36.12
C ALA A 686 -4.68 -9.70 35.62
N TYR A 687 -3.87 -10.28 36.50
CA TYR A 687 -2.54 -10.75 36.17
C TYR A 687 -2.30 -12.12 36.77
N VAL A 688 -1.74 -13.02 35.97
CA VAL A 688 -1.36 -14.38 36.38
C VAL A 688 0.05 -14.63 35.89
N ILE A 689 0.92 -15.08 36.79
CA ILE A 689 2.31 -15.37 36.45
C ILE A 689 2.33 -16.69 35.67
N HIS A 690 3.06 -16.73 34.56
CA HIS A 690 3.24 -17.92 33.74
C HIS A 690 4.73 -18.26 33.73
N GLU A 691 5.11 -19.38 34.34
CA GLU A 691 6.52 -19.73 34.55
C GLU A 691 7.21 -20.25 33.27
N GLY A 692 6.45 -20.52 32.21
CA GLY A 692 6.93 -20.90 30.89
C GLY A 692 7.20 -22.39 30.72
N SER A 693 6.97 -22.87 29.50
CA SER A 693 6.87 -24.27 29.02
C SER A 693 7.97 -25.24 29.47
N ARG A 694 7.95 -25.65 30.74
CA ARG A 694 8.77 -26.76 31.27
C ARG A 694 8.14 -28.13 31.02
N SER A 695 6.83 -28.21 30.88
CA SER A 695 6.10 -29.48 30.77
C SER A 695 6.21 -30.17 29.39
N PHE A 696 6.55 -29.42 28.33
CA PHE A 696 6.73 -29.96 26.97
C PHE A 696 8.20 -30.10 26.54
N SER A 697 9.13 -29.35 27.15
CA SER A 697 10.57 -29.34 26.81
C SER A 697 11.31 -30.64 27.14
N GLU A 698 10.69 -31.54 27.91
CA GLU A 698 11.28 -32.83 28.32
C GLU A 698 10.64 -34.05 27.64
N SER A 699 9.72 -33.85 26.68
CA SER A 699 9.02 -34.96 26.01
C SER A 699 9.72 -35.39 24.72
N GLU A 700 9.71 -36.69 24.40
CA GLU A 700 10.24 -37.30 23.16
C GLU A 700 9.57 -36.82 21.85
N PHE A 701 8.70 -35.80 21.93
CA PHE A 701 8.02 -35.22 20.79
C PHE A 701 8.89 -34.14 20.16
N ASP A 702 8.96 -34.14 18.84
CA ASP A 702 9.45 -33.01 18.06
C ASP A 702 8.50 -31.82 18.28
N SER A 703 8.74 -31.04 19.33
CA SER A 703 7.91 -29.91 19.73
C SER A 703 7.80 -28.86 18.62
N ASP A 704 8.87 -28.70 17.84
CA ASP A 704 8.91 -27.77 16.71
C ASP A 704 8.07 -28.32 15.55
N GLY A 705 8.16 -29.62 15.26
CA GLY A 705 7.31 -30.30 14.28
C GLY A 705 5.83 -30.31 14.66
N LEU A 706 5.49 -30.52 15.94
CA LEU A 706 4.11 -30.48 16.44
C LEU A 706 3.53 -29.07 16.37
N ARG A 707 4.30 -28.06 16.81
CA ARG A 707 3.89 -26.65 16.72
C ARG A 707 3.70 -26.22 15.27
N THR A 708 4.63 -26.56 14.38
CA THR A 708 4.52 -26.27 12.94
C THR A 708 3.27 -26.93 12.35
N ARG A 709 3.05 -28.23 12.62
CA ARG A 709 1.85 -28.96 12.18
C ARG A 709 0.56 -28.28 12.65
N ASN A 710 0.49 -27.91 13.93
CA ASN A 710 -0.73 -27.35 14.50
C ASN A 710 -0.95 -25.90 14.07
N GLU A 711 0.11 -25.10 13.89
CA GLU A 711 0.04 -23.76 13.29
C GLU A 711 -0.46 -23.84 11.83
N GLU A 712 0.05 -24.77 11.03
CA GLU A 712 -0.46 -25.03 9.68
C GLU A 712 -1.96 -25.39 9.70
N LEU A 713 -2.38 -26.24 10.64
CA LEU A 713 -3.79 -26.60 10.80
C LEU A 713 -4.67 -25.41 11.21
N ILE A 714 -4.17 -24.53 12.07
CA ILE A 714 -4.87 -23.28 12.44
C ILE A 714 -5.00 -22.36 11.22
N PHE A 715 -3.93 -22.16 10.44
CA PHE A 715 -3.99 -21.32 9.25
C PHE A 715 -4.88 -21.92 8.15
N GLU A 716 -4.95 -23.25 8.06
CA GLU A 716 -5.88 -23.94 7.17
C GLU A 716 -7.34 -23.71 7.61
N ARG A 717 -7.64 -23.86 8.90
CA ARG A 717 -8.99 -23.65 9.46
C ARG A 717 -9.42 -22.19 9.47
N TYR A 718 -8.48 -21.28 9.72
CA TYR A 718 -8.72 -19.85 9.94
C TYR A 718 -7.71 -18.98 9.15
N PRO A 719 -7.86 -18.86 7.82
CA PRO A 719 -6.88 -18.17 6.96
C PRO A 719 -6.63 -16.69 7.30
N HIS A 720 -7.58 -16.04 7.97
CA HIS A 720 -7.50 -14.63 8.37
C HIS A 720 -6.78 -14.43 9.72
N PHE A 721 -6.45 -15.50 10.46
CA PHE A 721 -5.89 -15.39 11.81
C PHE A 721 -4.62 -14.53 11.86
N ARG A 722 -3.69 -14.75 10.91
CA ARG A 722 -2.45 -13.97 10.84
C ARG A 722 -2.72 -12.48 10.60
N SER A 723 -3.54 -12.15 9.62
CA SER A 723 -3.92 -10.76 9.35
C SER A 723 -4.67 -10.10 10.51
N SER A 724 -5.47 -10.86 11.27
CA SER A 724 -6.16 -10.34 12.45
C SER A 724 -5.19 -10.01 13.59
N ILE A 725 -4.12 -10.79 13.77
CA ILE A 725 -3.04 -10.47 14.71
C ILE A 725 -2.29 -9.23 14.24
N ASP A 726 -1.91 -9.16 12.97
CA ASP A 726 -1.18 -8.02 12.40
C ASP A 726 -2.00 -6.72 12.54
N GLN A 727 -3.30 -6.75 12.16
CA GLN A 727 -4.22 -5.62 12.33
C GLN A 727 -4.37 -5.20 13.78
N TYR A 728 -4.50 -6.16 14.71
CA TYR A 728 -4.57 -5.86 16.14
C TYR A 728 -3.30 -5.13 16.61
N LEU A 729 -2.12 -5.65 16.26
CA LEU A 729 -0.84 -5.06 16.66
C LEU A 729 -0.57 -3.72 15.99
N GLU A 730 -1.02 -3.52 14.76
CA GLU A 730 -0.80 -2.28 14.01
C GLU A 730 -1.78 -1.17 14.41
N HIS A 731 -3.03 -1.52 14.71
CA HIS A 731 -4.12 -0.55 14.82
C HIS A 731 -4.90 -0.60 16.14
N ASP A 732 -5.05 -1.76 16.79
CA ASP A 732 -5.98 -1.89 17.93
C ASP A 732 -5.32 -1.94 19.30
N ILE A 733 -4.02 -2.26 19.37
CA ILE A 733 -3.26 -2.25 20.62
C ILE A 733 -3.27 -0.86 21.26
N ASP A 734 -3.56 -0.79 22.56
CA ASP A 734 -3.51 0.47 23.31
C ASP A 734 -2.06 0.98 23.31
N PRO A 735 -1.78 2.26 22.98
CA PRO A 735 -0.42 2.77 22.99
C PRO A 735 0.26 2.69 24.36
N ILE A 736 -0.51 2.61 25.45
CA ILE A 736 0.04 2.36 26.79
C ILE A 736 0.60 0.93 26.91
N ASP A 737 -0.08 -0.04 26.30
CA ASP A 737 0.40 -1.41 26.22
C ASP A 737 1.63 -1.51 25.31
N TRP A 738 1.57 -0.86 24.14
CA TRP A 738 2.66 -0.81 23.17
C TRP A 738 3.95 -0.19 23.74
N PHE A 739 3.82 0.91 24.50
CA PHE A 739 4.95 1.63 25.11
C PHE A 739 5.08 1.38 26.62
N ALA A 740 4.55 0.29 27.17
CA ALA A 740 4.55 0.04 28.62
C ALA A 740 5.96 0.16 29.24
N ASP A 741 6.98 -0.28 28.50
CA ASP A 741 8.39 -0.18 28.91
C ASP A 741 9.04 1.20 28.75
N PHE A 742 8.36 2.14 28.10
CA PHE A 742 8.88 3.45 27.69
C PHE A 742 8.16 4.62 28.39
N ILE A 743 7.09 4.35 29.15
CA ILE A 743 6.21 5.38 29.73
C ILE A 743 6.74 6.03 31.02
N ASP A 744 7.31 5.23 31.91
CA ASP A 744 7.56 5.63 33.29
C ASP A 744 8.83 6.46 33.50
N GLY A 745 9.61 6.74 32.45
CA GLY A 745 10.74 7.67 32.52
C GLY A 745 11.95 7.19 33.35
N ASN A 746 11.76 6.19 34.21
CA ASN A 746 12.70 5.80 35.27
C ASN A 746 13.66 4.67 34.89
N ASP A 747 13.59 4.20 33.64
CA ASP A 747 14.44 3.13 33.13
C ASP A 747 15.85 3.66 32.77
N PRO A 748 16.95 3.07 33.29
CA PRO A 748 18.30 3.54 32.98
C PRO A 748 18.74 3.34 31.52
N ASP A 749 18.11 2.43 30.77
CA ASP A 749 18.50 2.13 29.38
C ASP A 749 17.66 2.94 28.38
N LYS A 750 17.78 4.27 28.43
CA LYS A 750 17.04 5.18 27.53
C LYS A 750 17.51 5.05 26.09
N ARG A 751 16.58 5.19 25.14
CA ARG A 751 16.85 5.06 23.70
C ARG A 751 16.28 6.23 22.93
N VAL A 752 17.09 6.82 22.07
CA VAL A 752 16.74 7.99 21.25
C VAL A 752 16.93 7.66 19.77
N LEU A 753 15.87 7.81 18.99
CA LEU A 753 15.93 7.75 17.53
C LEU A 753 16.31 9.14 16.99
N ILE A 754 17.44 9.25 16.33
CA ILE A 754 17.82 10.43 15.56
C ILE A 754 17.35 10.24 14.12
N ASP A 755 16.45 11.09 13.67
CA ASP A 755 15.91 11.01 12.33
C ASP A 755 16.51 12.04 11.38
N LEU A 756 16.98 11.51 10.25
CA LEU A 756 17.59 12.22 9.14
C LEU A 756 16.90 11.85 7.81
N TYR A 757 15.60 11.55 7.83
CA TYR A 757 14.82 11.04 6.69
C TYR A 757 15.05 11.84 5.39
N ASP A 758 14.94 13.17 5.46
CA ASP A 758 15.09 14.09 4.32
C ASP A 758 16.46 14.79 4.28
N LEU A 759 17.50 14.17 4.83
CA LEU A 759 18.85 14.75 4.77
C LEU A 759 19.36 14.78 3.32
N THR A 760 19.57 15.98 2.79
CA THR A 760 20.04 16.19 1.41
C THR A 760 21.46 15.65 1.23
N LEU A 761 21.80 15.10 0.06
CA LEU A 761 23.16 14.59 -0.25
C LEU A 761 24.12 15.73 -0.62
N ARG A 762 24.18 16.79 0.20
CA ARG A 762 25.00 17.99 0.00
C ARG A 762 25.47 18.53 1.35
N TYR A 763 26.63 19.18 1.39
CA TYR A 763 27.07 19.95 2.56
C TYR A 763 26.43 21.35 2.53
N ASP A 764 25.24 21.46 3.11
CA ASP A 764 24.45 22.67 3.31
C ASP A 764 24.23 22.98 4.80
N GLY A 765 23.44 24.03 5.12
CA GLY A 765 23.15 24.39 6.51
C GLY A 765 22.43 23.29 7.31
N THR A 766 21.50 22.57 6.68
CA THR A 766 20.71 21.50 7.32
C THR A 766 21.59 20.30 7.67
N SER A 767 22.38 19.83 6.70
CA SER A 767 23.37 18.76 6.92
C SER A 767 24.44 19.17 7.92
N ARG A 768 24.91 20.42 7.89
CA ARG A 768 25.87 20.93 8.88
C ARG A 768 25.32 20.90 10.29
N ASN A 769 24.07 21.29 10.50
CA ASN A 769 23.40 21.23 11.80
C ASN A 769 23.29 19.79 12.30
N ALA A 770 22.78 18.88 11.46
CA ALA A 770 22.65 17.47 11.82
C ALA A 770 24.01 16.85 12.17
N LEU A 771 25.02 17.04 11.33
CA LEU A 771 26.36 16.47 11.53
C LEU A 771 27.06 17.08 12.76
N SER A 772 26.88 18.38 13.02
CA SER A 772 27.48 19.03 14.19
C SER A 772 26.87 18.52 15.49
N PHE A 773 25.57 18.25 15.52
CA PHE A 773 24.92 17.60 16.66
C PHE A 773 25.44 16.17 16.87
N LEU A 774 25.61 15.40 15.78
CA LEU A 774 26.21 14.06 15.84
C LEU A 774 27.67 14.09 16.33
N THR A 775 28.44 15.12 15.98
CA THR A 775 29.80 15.33 16.51
C THR A 775 29.76 15.53 18.02
N LEU A 776 28.90 16.44 18.53
CA LEU A 776 28.75 16.66 19.97
C LEU A 776 28.37 15.36 20.69
N LEU A 777 27.41 14.61 20.15
CA LEU A 777 27.01 13.32 20.71
C LEU A 777 28.17 12.33 20.74
N SER A 778 28.91 12.18 19.64
CA SER A 778 30.05 11.27 19.56
C SER A 778 31.15 11.62 20.58
N GLU A 779 31.43 12.91 20.76
CA GLU A 779 32.38 13.40 21.76
C GLU A 779 31.92 13.10 23.19
N LYS A 780 30.62 13.32 23.49
CA LYS A 780 30.04 12.99 24.79
C LYS A 780 30.01 11.48 25.04
N GLN A 781 29.71 10.68 24.02
CA GLN A 781 29.76 9.22 24.09
C GLN A 781 31.17 8.73 24.43
N ALA A 782 32.21 9.29 23.78
CA ALA A 782 33.60 8.96 24.06
C ALA A 782 34.03 9.31 25.50
N ARG A 783 33.40 10.31 26.13
CA ARG A 783 33.61 10.70 27.53
C ARG A 783 32.70 9.95 28.52
N GLY A 784 31.76 9.13 28.04
CA GLY A 784 30.77 8.45 28.88
C GLY A 784 29.75 9.40 29.52
N GLU A 785 29.45 10.53 28.86
CA GLU A 785 28.53 11.58 29.34
C GLU A 785 27.11 11.43 28.79
N LEU A 786 26.79 10.33 28.10
CA LEU A 786 25.46 10.08 27.56
C LEU A 786 24.74 9.03 28.40
N ASP A 787 23.53 9.38 28.86
CA ASP A 787 22.66 8.51 29.64
C ASP A 787 21.62 7.77 28.77
N ALA A 788 21.79 7.80 27.44
CA ALA A 788 20.91 7.16 26.47
C ALA A 788 21.67 6.54 25.28
N GLU A 789 21.13 5.45 24.72
CA GLU A 789 21.51 4.89 23.43
C GLU A 789 20.92 5.73 22.30
N PHE A 790 21.76 6.21 21.38
CA PHE A 790 21.31 6.92 20.19
C PHE A 790 21.41 6.02 18.95
N VAL A 791 20.36 6.02 18.14
CA VAL A 791 20.25 5.25 16.89
C VAL A 791 19.90 6.21 15.76
N ILE A 792 20.59 6.12 14.63
CA ILE A 792 20.42 7.04 13.50
C ILE A 792 19.57 6.38 12.41
N ALA A 793 18.42 6.94 12.08
CA ALA A 793 17.64 6.57 10.90
C ALA A 793 17.92 7.53 9.74
N SER A 794 18.28 6.97 8.57
CA SER A 794 18.55 7.74 7.35
C SER A 794 18.42 6.89 6.08
N SER A 795 18.58 7.50 4.91
CA SER A 795 18.73 6.76 3.65
C SER A 795 20.12 6.11 3.56
N ILE A 796 20.22 5.00 2.84
CA ILE A 796 21.49 4.30 2.62
C ILE A 796 22.51 5.22 1.92
N GLU A 797 22.02 6.09 1.04
CA GLU A 797 22.80 7.08 0.31
C GLU A 797 23.38 8.13 1.27
N ALA A 798 22.59 8.64 2.22
CA ALA A 798 23.03 9.62 3.20
C ALA A 798 24.08 9.01 4.14
N GLN A 799 23.88 7.77 4.59
CA GLN A 799 24.86 7.02 5.40
C GLN A 799 26.23 6.96 4.70
N LYS A 800 26.23 6.55 3.42
CA LYS A 800 27.45 6.44 2.61
C LYS A 800 28.09 7.79 2.32
N PHE A 801 27.28 8.80 1.98
CA PHE A 801 27.74 10.13 1.58
C PHE A 801 28.41 10.86 2.74
N PHE A 802 27.74 10.93 3.89
CA PHE A 802 28.25 11.63 5.08
C PHE A 802 29.16 10.77 5.96
N GLY A 803 29.20 9.45 5.73
CA GLY A 803 29.96 8.51 6.53
C GLY A 803 29.45 8.45 7.96
N LEU A 804 28.14 8.27 8.15
CA LEU A 804 27.48 8.36 9.46
C LEU A 804 28.03 7.33 10.48
N ASP A 805 28.55 6.20 10.02
CA ASP A 805 29.20 5.19 10.87
C ASP A 805 30.37 5.73 11.68
N ARG A 806 31.02 6.82 11.23
CA ARG A 806 32.16 7.44 11.92
C ARG A 806 31.81 7.98 13.30
N PHE A 807 30.55 8.27 13.56
CA PHE A 807 30.10 8.83 14.83
C PHE A 807 29.95 7.79 15.94
N GLY A 808 30.04 6.49 15.62
CA GLY A 808 29.98 5.41 16.61
C GLY A 808 28.58 5.00 17.04
N PHE A 809 27.54 5.47 16.33
CA PHE A 809 26.14 5.11 16.57
C PHE A 809 25.65 4.10 15.54
N ARG A 810 24.69 3.25 15.94
CA ARG A 810 24.04 2.31 15.02
C ARG A 810 23.18 3.09 14.03
N SER A 811 23.41 2.87 12.73
CA SER A 811 22.62 3.47 11.65
C SER A 811 21.67 2.42 11.06
N ILE A 812 20.41 2.79 10.85
CA ILE A 812 19.36 1.95 10.26
C ILE A 812 18.74 2.64 9.05
N TRP A 813 18.30 1.87 8.06
CA TRP A 813 17.59 2.43 6.92
C TRP A 813 16.22 2.94 7.35
N ASN A 814 15.75 4.01 6.72
CA ASN A 814 14.47 4.63 7.02
C ASN A 814 13.29 3.65 7.06
N HIS A 815 13.31 2.62 6.21
CA HIS A 815 12.26 1.60 6.08
C HIS A 815 12.41 0.42 7.05
N ASP A 816 13.56 0.26 7.70
CA ASP A 816 13.88 -0.89 8.56
C ASP A 816 13.67 -0.59 10.05
N VAL A 817 13.14 0.59 10.39
CA VAL A 817 12.85 0.94 11.79
C VAL A 817 11.74 0.02 12.31
N ASN A 818 12.12 -0.91 13.19
CA ASN A 818 11.25 -1.96 13.72
C ASN A 818 11.34 -2.10 15.25
N GLU A 819 11.88 -1.09 15.93
CA GLU A 819 12.14 -1.09 17.37
C GLU A 819 11.62 0.18 18.04
N LEU A 820 11.39 0.12 19.35
CA LEU A 820 10.84 1.23 20.12
C LEU A 820 11.90 2.11 20.78
N PHE A 821 11.55 3.39 20.92
CA PHE A 821 12.39 4.45 21.46
C PHE A 821 11.63 5.29 22.50
N ASP A 822 12.34 5.73 23.54
CA ASP A 822 11.80 6.65 24.55
C ASP A 822 11.49 8.01 23.94
N LEU A 823 12.27 8.41 22.93
CA LEU A 823 12.17 9.69 22.26
C LEU A 823 12.68 9.59 20.82
N GLY A 824 11.98 10.20 19.88
CA GLY A 824 12.48 10.46 18.54
C GLY A 824 12.83 11.94 18.41
N ILE A 825 14.02 12.25 17.89
CA ILE A 825 14.43 13.61 17.54
C ILE A 825 14.58 13.73 16.02
N ALA A 826 13.78 14.58 15.40
CA ALA A 826 13.93 14.93 14.00
C ALA A 826 14.88 16.12 13.89
N LEU A 827 16.10 15.91 13.36
CA LEU A 827 17.07 16.99 13.14
C LEU A 827 16.82 17.75 11.83
N VAL A 828 16.03 17.15 10.95
CA VAL A 828 15.45 17.76 9.74
C VAL A 828 13.95 17.91 10.00
N PRO A 829 13.26 18.96 9.50
CA PRO A 829 11.84 19.17 9.80
C PRO A 829 11.02 17.99 9.31
N LEU A 830 9.97 17.62 10.05
CA LEU A 830 9.02 16.60 9.62
C LEU A 830 8.26 17.10 8.38
N GLY A 831 8.69 16.66 7.20
CA GLY A 831 8.17 17.10 5.91
C GLY A 831 7.31 16.06 5.20
N HIS A 832 7.42 14.78 5.59
CA HIS A 832 6.89 13.65 4.85
C HIS A 832 5.96 12.75 5.69
N GLU A 833 4.90 12.19 5.09
CA GLU A 833 3.88 11.39 5.78
C GLU A 833 4.43 10.09 6.39
N LYS A 834 5.29 9.37 5.66
CA LYS A 834 5.95 8.16 6.17
C LYS A 834 6.84 8.44 7.37
N GLN A 835 7.47 9.63 7.39
CA GLN A 835 8.36 10.05 8.46
C GLN A 835 7.57 10.24 9.77
N ILE A 836 6.46 10.97 9.73
CA ILE A 836 5.62 11.22 10.91
C ILE A 836 4.87 9.97 11.40
N LEU A 837 4.40 9.10 10.49
CA LEU A 837 3.77 7.82 10.86
C LEU A 837 4.75 6.89 11.59
N ARG A 838 6.01 6.87 11.17
CA ARG A 838 7.08 6.13 11.84
C ARG A 838 7.38 6.69 13.23
N PHE A 839 7.48 8.02 13.37
CA PHE A 839 7.59 8.66 14.69
C PHE A 839 6.43 8.24 15.60
N ASN A 840 5.20 8.21 15.08
CA ASN A 840 4.06 7.76 15.88
C ASN A 840 4.20 6.33 16.34
N ARG A 841 4.60 5.43 15.44
CA ARG A 841 4.67 4.00 15.73
C ARG A 841 5.79 3.63 16.70
N PHE A 842 6.95 4.27 16.58
CA PHE A 842 8.18 3.79 17.22
C PHE A 842 8.72 4.69 18.34
N CYS A 843 8.23 5.93 18.48
CA CYS A 843 8.74 6.86 19.48
C CYS A 843 7.64 7.24 20.49
N ALA A 844 7.86 6.99 21.77
CA ALA A 844 6.92 7.40 22.82
C ALA A 844 6.74 8.94 22.84
N ARG A 845 7.84 9.69 22.68
CA ARG A 845 7.86 11.16 22.61
C ARG A 845 8.57 11.67 21.36
N TRP A 846 8.24 12.89 20.95
CA TRP A 846 8.86 13.54 19.79
C TRP A 846 9.47 14.89 20.15
N VAL A 847 10.71 15.10 19.71
CA VAL A 847 11.36 16.41 19.59
C VAL A 847 11.54 16.69 18.12
N VAL A 848 11.05 17.82 17.64
CA VAL A 848 11.14 18.19 16.22
C VAL A 848 11.86 19.53 16.08
N THR A 849 12.86 19.60 15.21
CA THR A 849 13.46 20.88 14.85
C THR A 849 12.58 21.60 13.83
N HIS A 850 12.26 22.86 14.13
CA HIS A 850 11.43 23.71 13.29
C HIS A 850 12.28 24.83 12.71
N LEU A 851 12.77 24.57 11.51
CA LEU A 851 13.79 25.36 10.87
C LEU A 851 13.18 26.58 10.19
N ASP A 852 12.26 26.36 9.26
CA ASP A 852 11.45 27.38 8.62
C ASP A 852 10.18 26.76 8.03
N ILE A 853 9.31 27.58 7.45
CA ILE A 853 8.15 27.11 6.68
C ILE A 853 8.26 27.46 5.20
N ILE A 854 9.46 27.74 4.67
CA ILE A 854 9.68 28.15 3.28
C ILE A 854 9.10 27.08 2.33
N GLY A 855 9.39 25.81 2.63
CA GLY A 855 8.87 24.66 1.88
C GLY A 855 7.35 24.49 1.94
N THR A 856 6.66 25.15 2.88
CA THR A 856 5.19 25.16 3.01
C THR A 856 4.55 26.46 2.48
N ARG A 857 5.28 27.57 2.53
CA ARG A 857 4.80 28.91 2.14
C ARG A 857 4.93 29.13 0.63
N LEU A 858 6.04 28.68 0.02
CA LEU A 858 6.26 28.82 -1.41
C LEU A 858 5.52 27.75 -2.20
N LEU A 859 4.53 28.16 -2.99
CA LEU A 859 3.74 27.26 -3.84
C LEU A 859 4.63 26.45 -4.80
N SER A 860 5.68 27.07 -5.34
CA SER A 860 6.66 26.41 -6.22
C SER A 860 7.45 25.28 -5.54
N LEU A 861 7.53 25.28 -4.21
CA LEU A 861 8.17 24.20 -3.44
C LEU A 861 7.17 23.16 -2.92
N ARG A 862 5.86 23.40 -3.08
CA ARG A 862 4.76 22.55 -2.63
C ARG A 862 4.03 21.81 -3.73
N GLU A 863 4.24 22.20 -4.98
CA GLU A 863 3.51 21.70 -6.14
C GLU A 863 3.43 20.16 -6.16
N ASN A 864 4.49 19.48 -5.70
CA ASN A 864 4.61 18.03 -5.69
C ASN A 864 4.53 17.39 -4.28
N ASP A 865 4.13 18.15 -3.27
CA ASP A 865 4.04 17.67 -1.88
C ASP A 865 2.82 18.28 -1.17
N ALA A 866 1.64 17.76 -1.55
CA ALA A 866 0.37 18.20 -1.01
C ALA A 866 0.23 17.90 0.50
N ALA A 867 0.86 16.82 0.96
CA ALA A 867 0.84 16.36 2.34
C ALA A 867 1.68 17.25 3.28
N ARG A 868 2.77 17.87 2.80
CA ARG A 868 3.69 18.71 3.59
C ARG A 868 3.02 19.68 4.55
N LYS A 869 1.97 20.39 4.09
CA LYS A 869 1.24 21.34 4.93
C LYS A 869 0.54 20.64 6.10
N GLN A 870 -0.07 19.48 5.85
CA GLN A 870 -0.74 18.70 6.89
C GLN A 870 0.29 18.04 7.82
N VAL A 871 1.39 17.51 7.29
CA VAL A 871 2.48 16.91 8.10
C VAL A 871 3.07 17.95 9.04
N LEU A 872 3.37 19.15 8.56
CA LEU A 872 3.88 20.23 9.40
C LEU A 872 2.87 20.63 10.49
N ARG A 873 1.58 20.72 10.13
CA ARG A 873 0.50 21.00 11.09
C ARG A 873 0.45 19.93 12.18
N ASP A 874 0.50 18.66 11.79
CA ASP A 874 0.42 17.52 12.71
C ASP A 874 1.68 17.43 13.60
N SER A 875 2.85 17.75 13.05
CA SER A 875 4.11 17.88 13.79
C SER A 875 3.98 18.91 14.92
N LEU A 876 3.48 20.11 14.63
CA LEU A 876 3.25 21.15 15.65
C LEU A 876 2.20 20.74 16.68
N ALA A 877 1.14 20.03 16.25
CA ALA A 877 0.04 19.62 17.12
C ALA A 877 0.45 18.54 18.13
N TYR A 878 1.31 17.59 17.72
CA TYR A 878 1.57 16.37 18.49
C TYR A 878 2.99 16.22 19.03
N ALA A 879 3.96 17.02 18.58
CA ALA A 879 5.29 16.99 19.17
C ALA A 879 5.28 17.40 20.65
N ASP A 880 6.08 16.70 21.45
CA ASP A 880 6.27 16.99 22.87
C ASP A 880 7.12 18.25 23.04
N ARG A 881 8.06 18.46 22.12
CA ARG A 881 8.80 19.71 21.98
C ARG A 881 9.02 20.06 20.52
N THR A 882 8.79 21.32 20.18
CA THR A 882 9.21 21.91 18.91
C THR A 882 10.35 22.88 19.18
N VAL A 883 11.52 22.66 18.58
CA VAL A 883 12.68 23.54 18.73
C VAL A 883 12.79 24.43 17.51
N ALA A 884 12.34 25.67 17.63
CA ALA A 884 12.45 26.66 16.56
C ALA A 884 13.79 27.39 16.61
N ILE A 885 14.33 27.74 15.45
CA ILE A 885 15.64 28.42 15.37
C ILE A 885 15.57 29.95 15.50
N SER A 886 14.38 30.54 15.39
CA SER A 886 14.17 31.98 15.51
C SER A 886 12.75 32.31 15.94
N GLN A 887 12.59 33.43 16.65
CA GLN A 887 11.28 33.93 17.06
C GLN A 887 10.47 34.38 15.84
N ALA A 888 11.10 35.02 14.85
CA ALA A 888 10.48 35.38 13.59
C ALA A 888 9.94 34.15 12.84
N THR A 889 10.65 33.00 12.88
CA THR A 889 10.12 31.74 12.30
C THR A 889 8.88 31.27 13.05
N VAL A 890 8.86 31.36 14.38
CA VAL A 890 7.68 31.01 15.18
C VAL A 890 6.50 31.91 14.81
N ASP A 891 6.72 33.21 14.76
CA ASP A 891 5.67 34.20 14.46
C ASP A 891 5.11 34.00 13.05
N ASP A 892 5.98 33.76 12.06
CA ASP A 892 5.58 33.44 10.68
C ASP A 892 4.77 32.14 10.60
N THR A 893 5.18 31.12 11.36
CA THR A 893 4.49 29.83 11.44
C THR A 893 3.09 29.98 12.05
N LEU A 894 2.97 30.72 13.15
CA LEU A 894 1.69 30.95 13.82
C LEU A 894 0.77 31.88 13.02
N ALA A 895 1.33 32.80 12.25
CA ALA A 895 0.57 33.61 11.29
C ALA A 895 0.05 32.75 10.13
N TYR A 896 0.82 31.77 9.66
CA TYR A 896 0.42 30.86 8.59
C TYR A 896 -0.60 29.80 9.06
N PHE A 897 -0.48 29.35 10.31
CA PHE A 897 -1.36 28.37 10.96
C PHE A 897 -2.06 28.97 12.18
N PRO A 898 -3.04 29.87 11.99
CA PRO A 898 -3.74 30.52 13.10
C PRO A 898 -4.48 29.53 14.02
N GLU A 899 -4.78 28.33 13.52
CA GLU A 899 -5.45 27.25 14.25
C GLU A 899 -4.57 26.53 15.29
N VAL A 900 -3.25 26.74 15.31
CA VAL A 900 -2.36 26.11 16.30
C VAL A 900 -2.79 26.49 17.71
N THR A 901 -3.06 25.50 18.55
CA THR A 901 -3.62 25.68 19.90
C THR A 901 -2.63 26.36 20.85
N ALA A 902 -3.13 27.01 21.91
CA ALA A 902 -2.27 27.59 22.95
C ALA A 902 -1.36 26.54 23.62
N GLU A 903 -1.88 25.31 23.79
CA GLU A 903 -1.13 24.17 24.30
C GLU A 903 0.07 23.84 23.40
N ALA A 904 -0.15 23.70 22.08
CA ALA A 904 0.92 23.47 21.11
C ALA A 904 1.94 24.62 21.07
N ARG A 905 1.48 25.88 21.11
CA ARG A 905 2.36 27.06 21.16
C ARG A 905 3.28 27.05 22.38
N SER A 906 2.78 26.62 23.54
CA SER A 906 3.58 26.57 24.78
C SER A 906 4.72 25.54 24.76
N ARG A 907 4.71 24.62 23.79
CA ARG A 907 5.75 23.60 23.56
C ARG A 907 6.77 24.02 22.50
N ILE A 908 6.69 25.24 21.96
CA ILE A 908 7.69 25.77 21.04
C ILE A 908 8.76 26.48 21.87
N THR A 909 10.01 26.03 21.74
CA THR A 909 11.18 26.66 22.36
C THR A 909 12.07 27.23 21.26
N VAL A 910 12.43 28.51 21.38
CA VAL A 910 13.37 29.14 20.45
C VAL A 910 14.80 28.92 20.92
N VAL A 911 15.64 28.34 20.08
CA VAL A 911 17.08 28.16 20.29
C VAL A 911 17.81 28.67 19.05
N HIS A 912 18.37 29.88 19.12
CA HIS A 912 19.05 30.45 17.96
C HIS A 912 20.36 29.73 17.65
N GLN A 913 20.62 29.58 16.35
CA GLN A 913 21.86 28.98 15.86
C GLN A 913 23.05 29.94 15.95
N GLY A 914 24.24 29.39 15.73
CA GLY A 914 25.50 30.10 15.77
C GLY A 914 26.45 29.66 14.66
N ALA A 915 27.64 30.25 14.62
CA ALA A 915 28.70 29.88 13.69
C ALA A 915 29.32 28.53 14.11
N ALA A 916 29.63 27.65 13.15
CA ALA A 916 30.27 26.38 13.50
C ALA A 916 31.75 26.60 13.87
N ARG A 917 32.20 25.90 14.91
CA ARG A 917 33.61 25.89 15.34
C ARG A 917 34.42 24.75 14.73
N VAL A 918 33.78 23.60 14.51
CA VAL A 918 34.39 22.40 13.92
C VAL A 918 34.32 22.46 12.40
N GLU A 919 35.45 22.22 11.71
CA GLU A 919 35.51 22.12 10.26
C GLU A 919 35.01 20.73 9.81
N LEU A 920 33.96 20.67 9.00
CA LEU A 920 33.57 19.44 8.31
C LEU A 920 34.62 19.09 7.25
N GLU A 921 35.36 17.98 7.46
CA GLU A 921 36.28 17.44 6.45
C GLU A 921 35.48 16.82 5.29
N ALA A 922 35.54 17.46 4.12
CA ALA A 922 35.04 16.86 2.88
C ALA A 922 36.04 15.78 2.42
N LYS A 923 35.56 14.57 2.07
CA LYS A 923 36.40 13.46 1.57
C LYS A 923 37.23 13.81 0.32
N ASN A 924 36.86 14.88 -0.40
CA ASN A 924 37.58 15.39 -1.56
C ASN A 924 38.15 16.79 -1.27
N ASP A 925 39.19 16.90 -0.45
CA ASP A 925 39.96 18.15 -0.26
C ASP A 925 40.90 18.44 -1.45
N GLY A 926 40.43 18.15 -2.67
CA GLY A 926 41.06 18.56 -3.92
C GLY A 926 40.83 20.05 -4.16
N ASP A 927 41.72 20.69 -4.93
CA ASP A 927 41.61 22.11 -5.25
C ASP A 927 40.44 22.36 -6.21
N ALA A 928 39.22 22.43 -5.66
CA ALA A 928 37.94 22.50 -6.36
C ALA A 928 37.71 23.83 -7.09
N LEU A 929 38.60 24.81 -6.86
CA LEU A 929 38.56 26.12 -7.51
C LEU A 929 39.35 26.09 -8.83
N SER A 930 38.80 26.72 -9.87
CA SER A 930 39.51 27.05 -11.10
C SER A 930 40.61 28.09 -10.84
N GLU A 931 41.55 28.23 -11.78
CA GLU A 931 42.64 29.21 -11.67
C GLU A 931 42.12 30.65 -11.53
N ARG A 932 41.05 30.99 -12.24
CA ARG A 932 40.34 32.27 -12.13
C ARG A 932 39.75 32.50 -10.74
N GLN A 933 39.08 31.49 -10.18
CA GLN A 933 38.52 31.57 -8.83
C GLN A 933 39.63 31.70 -7.77
N ARG A 934 40.73 30.95 -7.91
CA ARG A 934 41.90 31.08 -7.02
C ARG A 934 42.50 32.48 -7.06
N ALA A 935 42.70 33.05 -8.24
CA ALA A 935 43.25 34.40 -8.39
C ALA A 935 42.35 35.46 -7.72
N ALA A 936 41.03 35.36 -7.90
CA ALA A 936 40.08 36.28 -7.29
C ALA A 936 40.05 36.16 -5.76
N VAL A 937 40.02 34.94 -5.23
CA VAL A 937 40.02 34.69 -3.78
C VAL A 937 41.35 35.12 -3.14
N ALA A 938 42.48 34.91 -3.82
CA ALA A 938 43.81 35.28 -3.32
C ALA A 938 44.07 36.80 -3.31
N ALA A 939 43.39 37.58 -4.16
CA ALA A 939 43.55 39.04 -4.20
C ALA A 939 43.03 39.74 -2.92
N ALA A 940 42.07 39.11 -2.22
CA ALA A 940 41.32 39.68 -1.09
C ALA A 940 40.62 41.02 -1.42
N GLY A 941 39.79 41.52 -0.50
CA GLY A 941 39.10 42.81 -0.63
C GLY A 941 37.95 42.83 -1.65
N TYR A 942 37.35 41.67 -1.95
CA TYR A 942 36.19 41.53 -2.82
C TYR A 942 34.87 41.60 -2.04
N VAL A 943 33.76 41.85 -2.74
CA VAL A 943 32.40 41.72 -2.20
C VAL A 943 32.00 40.24 -2.26
N LEU A 944 31.65 39.63 -1.13
CA LEU A 944 31.17 38.24 -1.09
C LEU A 944 29.64 38.21 -1.03
N VAL A 945 28.98 37.74 -2.08
CA VAL A 945 27.53 37.49 -2.09
C VAL A 945 27.28 36.03 -1.73
N VAL A 946 26.40 35.75 -0.77
CA VAL A 946 26.10 34.37 -0.32
C VAL A 946 24.64 34.03 -0.57
N GLY A 947 24.39 32.89 -1.22
CA GLY A 947 23.04 32.38 -1.48
C GLY A 947 23.05 31.24 -2.49
N ASN A 948 21.95 30.52 -2.63
CA ASN A 948 21.79 29.47 -3.65
C ASN A 948 20.85 29.94 -4.79
N SER A 949 20.64 29.09 -5.79
CA SER A 949 19.88 29.44 -7.00
C SER A 949 18.36 29.60 -6.81
N TYR A 950 17.82 29.43 -5.59
CA TYR A 950 16.38 29.60 -5.39
C TYR A 950 15.97 31.07 -5.51
N PRO A 951 14.82 31.39 -6.12
CA PRO A 951 14.39 32.78 -6.34
C PRO A 951 14.32 33.63 -5.06
N HIS A 952 13.94 33.03 -3.93
CA HIS A 952 13.86 33.74 -2.65
C HIS A 952 15.23 34.15 -2.08
N LYS A 953 16.35 33.66 -2.62
CA LYS A 953 17.71 34.11 -2.28
C LYS A 953 18.15 35.34 -3.09
N GLN A 954 17.38 35.75 -4.11
CA GLN A 954 17.56 36.98 -4.89
C GLN A 954 18.99 37.21 -5.45
N LEU A 955 19.69 36.13 -5.82
CA LEU A 955 21.06 36.21 -6.31
C LEU A 955 21.20 36.96 -7.63
N ALA A 956 20.27 36.75 -8.57
CA ALA A 956 20.34 37.34 -9.91
C ALA A 956 20.26 38.87 -9.85
N GLU A 957 19.28 39.37 -9.10
CA GLU A 957 19.04 40.80 -8.86
C GLU A 957 20.23 41.46 -8.15
N THR A 958 20.86 40.73 -7.21
CA THR A 958 22.05 41.19 -6.50
C THR A 958 23.25 41.32 -7.43
N VAL A 959 23.50 40.31 -8.26
CA VAL A 959 24.62 40.32 -9.23
C VAL A 959 24.43 41.46 -10.23
N ASP A 960 23.23 41.63 -10.76
CA ASP A 960 22.94 42.71 -11.72
C ASP A 960 23.10 44.10 -11.10
N ALA A 961 22.73 44.27 -9.83
CA ALA A 961 22.90 45.53 -9.11
C ALA A 961 24.36 45.88 -8.82
N LEU A 962 25.22 44.88 -8.61
CA LEU A 962 26.64 45.07 -8.27
C LEU A 962 27.57 45.13 -9.49
N ARG A 963 27.08 44.76 -10.68
CA ARG A 963 27.86 44.74 -11.93
C ARG A 963 28.28 46.17 -12.34
N GLY A 964 29.52 46.31 -12.82
CA GLY A 964 30.08 47.60 -13.23
C GLY A 964 30.52 48.50 -12.07
N GLY A 965 30.55 47.96 -10.84
CA GLY A 965 31.00 48.66 -9.63
C GLY A 965 32.52 48.84 -9.52
N GLY A 966 33.29 48.23 -10.44
CA GLY A 966 34.75 48.36 -10.50
C GLY A 966 35.49 47.51 -9.46
N ARG A 967 34.82 46.49 -8.91
CA ARG A 967 35.33 45.62 -7.84
C ARG A 967 35.02 44.17 -8.13
N PRO A 968 35.92 43.23 -7.77
CA PRO A 968 35.60 41.82 -7.87
C PRO A 968 34.43 41.46 -6.93
N VAL A 969 33.44 40.75 -7.47
CA VAL A 969 32.31 40.21 -6.71
C VAL A 969 32.42 38.68 -6.74
N VAL A 970 32.67 38.07 -5.59
CA VAL A 970 32.64 36.61 -5.45
C VAL A 970 31.24 36.21 -5.01
N VAL A 971 30.61 35.30 -5.72
CA VAL A 971 29.25 34.86 -5.42
C VAL A 971 29.30 33.38 -5.05
N PHE A 972 28.94 33.05 -3.81
CA PHE A 972 29.07 31.72 -3.21
C PHE A 972 27.72 31.05 -2.99
N GLY A 973 27.53 29.86 -3.57
CA GLY A 973 26.37 28.99 -3.32
C GLY A 973 25.42 28.77 -4.50
N GLY A 974 25.48 29.61 -5.54
CA GLY A 974 24.62 29.52 -6.74
C GLY A 974 25.30 28.89 -7.96
N GLU A 975 24.49 28.41 -8.90
CA GLU A 975 24.91 27.98 -10.24
C GLU A 975 24.59 29.09 -11.25
N PHE A 976 25.60 29.86 -11.66
CA PHE A 976 25.47 30.90 -12.67
C PHE A 976 26.74 30.93 -13.52
N ASP A 977 26.57 31.03 -14.83
CA ASP A 977 27.65 31.08 -15.82
C ASP A 977 27.92 32.55 -16.18
N ASP A 978 28.91 33.18 -15.53
CA ASP A 978 29.37 34.53 -15.89
C ASP A 978 30.77 34.48 -16.51
N ARG A 979 30.86 34.91 -17.77
CA ARG A 979 32.09 34.93 -18.57
C ARG A 979 32.86 36.26 -18.49
N GLY A 980 32.35 37.27 -17.78
CA GLY A 980 33.06 38.53 -17.54
C GLY A 980 34.06 38.45 -16.39
N ASP A 981 35.06 39.32 -16.34
CA ASP A 981 36.14 39.25 -15.34
C ASP A 981 35.75 39.71 -13.92
N GLU A 982 34.65 40.47 -13.77
CA GLU A 982 34.24 41.15 -12.53
C GLU A 982 33.47 40.26 -11.54
N ILE A 983 32.60 39.37 -12.03
CA ILE A 983 31.78 38.47 -11.20
C ILE A 983 32.42 37.08 -11.20
N VAL A 984 32.66 36.49 -10.03
CA VAL A 984 33.34 35.20 -9.89
C VAL A 984 32.40 34.21 -9.18
N PRO A 985 31.72 33.34 -9.95
CA PRO A 985 30.89 32.28 -9.38
C PRO A 985 31.71 31.26 -8.61
N ILE A 986 31.26 30.85 -7.44
CA ILE A 986 31.80 29.70 -6.71
C ILE A 986 30.63 28.82 -6.25
N ARG A 987 30.62 27.57 -6.73
CA ARG A 987 29.56 26.60 -6.43
C ARG A 987 29.62 26.19 -4.95
N GLY A 988 28.49 26.24 -4.27
CA GLY A 988 28.35 25.74 -2.90
C GLY A 988 28.29 24.20 -2.81
N GLY A 989 28.52 23.66 -1.62
CA GLY A 989 28.35 22.23 -1.32
C GLY A 989 29.51 21.30 -1.71
N LEU A 990 30.55 21.82 -2.38
CA LEU A 990 31.77 21.08 -2.74
C LEU A 990 33.04 21.62 -2.06
N LEU A 991 32.96 22.78 -1.41
CA LEU A 991 34.09 23.36 -0.68
C LEU A 991 34.16 22.80 0.74
N SER A 992 35.37 22.57 1.25
CA SER A 992 35.59 22.27 2.66
C SER A 992 35.32 23.51 3.53
N ASP A 993 35.00 23.31 4.81
CA ASP A 993 34.76 24.42 5.75
C ASP A 993 35.95 25.39 5.82
N ARG A 994 37.18 24.87 5.66
CA ARG A 994 38.41 25.67 5.56
C ARG A 994 38.43 26.56 4.33
N GLN A 995 37.96 26.06 3.19
CA GLN A 995 37.86 26.85 1.96
C GLN A 995 36.77 27.91 2.07
N VAL A 996 35.62 27.57 2.66
CA VAL A 996 34.53 28.54 2.95
C VAL A 996 35.03 29.63 3.90
N SER A 997 35.68 29.27 5.00
CA SER A 997 36.30 30.20 5.96
C SER A 997 37.28 31.18 5.28
N ARG A 998 38.08 30.71 4.32
CA ARG A 998 38.95 31.59 3.51
C ARG A 998 38.17 32.57 2.63
N LEU A 999 37.00 32.19 2.11
CA LEU A 999 36.15 33.10 1.35
C LEU A 999 35.67 34.27 2.21
N TYR A 1000 35.13 33.96 3.39
CA TYR A 1000 34.70 35.01 4.32
C TYR A 1000 35.86 35.87 4.78
N ALA A 1001 37.01 35.27 5.14
CA ALA A 1001 38.20 36.00 5.57
C ALA A 1001 38.76 36.98 4.51
N GLY A 1002 38.66 36.61 3.22
CA GLY A 1002 39.14 37.41 2.11
C GLY A 1002 38.22 38.57 1.69
N ALA A 1003 36.95 38.56 2.11
CA ALA A 1003 35.97 39.58 1.71
C ALA A 1003 36.21 40.94 2.39
N SER A 1004 35.88 42.05 1.72
CA SER A 1004 35.76 43.39 2.33
C SER A 1004 34.40 43.57 3.02
N VAL A 1005 33.35 42.99 2.44
CA VAL A 1005 31.96 43.03 2.91
C VAL A 1005 31.24 41.78 2.44
N VAL A 1006 30.30 41.29 3.23
CA VAL A 1006 29.45 40.13 2.89
C VAL A 1006 28.02 40.61 2.61
N VAL A 1007 27.49 40.28 1.44
CA VAL A 1007 26.12 40.59 1.03
C VAL A 1007 25.27 39.33 1.14
N PHE A 1008 24.20 39.40 1.92
CA PHE A 1008 23.22 38.33 2.06
C PHE A 1008 21.83 38.84 1.64
N PRO A 1009 21.45 38.65 0.37
CA PRO A 1009 20.29 39.30 -0.24
C PRO A 1009 18.98 38.50 -0.10
N SER A 1010 18.89 37.59 0.87
CA SER A 1010 17.77 36.64 0.94
C SER A 1010 16.47 37.28 1.43
N ALA A 1011 15.41 37.25 0.62
CA ALA A 1011 14.06 37.69 1.00
C ALA A 1011 13.42 36.77 2.04
N TYR A 1012 13.86 35.52 2.11
CA TYR A 1012 13.34 34.54 3.05
C TYR A 1012 14.43 33.55 3.46
N GLU A 1013 14.69 33.47 4.76
CA GLU A 1013 15.67 32.59 5.37
C GLU A 1013 15.19 32.19 6.76
N GLY A 1014 15.49 30.97 7.20
CA GLY A 1014 15.23 30.53 8.58
C GLY A 1014 16.42 30.76 9.51
N PHE A 1015 17.64 30.54 9.01
CA PHE A 1015 18.82 30.26 9.84
C PHE A 1015 19.85 31.38 9.97
N GLY A 1016 20.01 32.20 8.92
CA GLY A 1016 21.03 33.25 8.91
C GLY A 1016 22.49 32.79 9.05
N LEU A 1017 22.82 31.51 8.77
CA LEU A 1017 24.20 30.99 8.87
C LEU A 1017 25.26 31.86 8.17
N PRO A 1018 25.02 32.44 6.96
CA PRO A 1018 25.98 33.34 6.33
C PRO A 1018 26.29 34.60 7.15
N ILE A 1019 25.32 35.09 7.93
CA ILE A 1019 25.49 36.25 8.82
C ILE A 1019 26.41 35.86 9.98
N ALA A 1020 26.21 34.68 10.57
CA ALA A 1020 27.06 34.15 11.63
C ALA A 1020 28.50 33.91 11.17
N GLU A 1021 28.70 33.39 9.95
CA GLU A 1021 30.03 33.22 9.36
C GLU A 1021 30.72 34.57 9.08
N ALA A 1022 29.99 35.57 8.60
CA ALA A 1022 30.53 36.91 8.44
C ALA A 1022 30.97 37.53 9.79
N ALA A 1023 30.15 37.35 10.84
CA ALA A 1023 30.47 37.78 12.20
C ALA A 1023 31.78 37.16 12.69
N LYS A 1024 31.94 35.84 12.52
CA LYS A 1024 33.13 35.08 12.92
C LYS A 1024 34.42 35.61 12.29
N HIS A 1025 34.33 36.23 11.11
CA HIS A 1025 35.46 36.81 10.39
C HIS A 1025 35.57 38.34 10.56
N GLY A 1026 34.77 38.96 11.42
CA GLY A 1026 34.75 40.40 11.65
C GLY A 1026 34.40 41.19 10.39
N LYS A 1027 33.54 40.65 9.53
CA LYS A 1027 33.18 41.25 8.24
C LYS A 1027 31.88 42.04 8.34
N PRO A 1028 31.85 43.29 7.85
CA PRO A 1028 30.60 44.02 7.78
C PRO A 1028 29.65 43.31 6.81
N VAL A 1029 28.35 43.38 7.10
CA VAL A 1029 27.31 42.69 6.35
C VAL A 1029 26.32 43.66 5.73
N VAL A 1030 25.86 43.34 4.52
CA VAL A 1030 24.76 44.03 3.85
C VAL A 1030 23.62 43.03 3.66
N LEU A 1031 22.48 43.28 4.32
CA LEU A 1031 21.40 42.30 4.45
C LEU A 1031 20.11 42.81 3.81
N PHE A 1032 19.35 41.93 3.17
CA PHE A 1032 17.98 42.25 2.77
C PHE A 1032 17.11 42.41 4.03
N ASP A 1033 16.31 43.48 4.06
CA ASP A 1033 15.54 43.90 5.22
C ASP A 1033 14.39 42.93 5.54
N THR A 1034 14.64 42.00 6.48
CA THR A 1034 13.70 40.95 6.92
C THR A 1034 13.74 40.81 8.45
N GLU A 1035 12.63 40.36 9.04
CA GLU A 1035 12.52 40.18 10.50
C GLU A 1035 13.58 39.20 11.04
N VAL A 1036 13.79 38.08 10.34
CA VAL A 1036 14.84 37.10 10.69
C VAL A 1036 16.23 37.71 10.61
N ALA A 1037 16.52 38.56 9.62
CA ALA A 1037 17.83 39.21 9.51
C ALA A 1037 18.09 40.18 10.68
N HIS A 1038 17.08 40.95 11.11
CA HIS A 1038 17.19 41.80 12.32
C HIS A 1038 17.44 40.95 13.56
N GLU A 1039 16.66 39.88 13.75
CA GLU A 1039 16.81 38.98 14.90
C GLU A 1039 18.21 38.35 14.98
N VAL A 1040 18.75 37.89 13.84
CA VAL A 1040 20.09 37.31 13.77
C VAL A 1040 21.17 38.36 14.03
N VAL A 1041 21.03 39.58 13.49
CA VAL A 1041 21.99 40.68 13.73
C VAL A 1041 22.02 41.07 15.20
N ASP A 1042 20.85 41.24 15.82
CA ASP A 1042 20.73 41.55 17.24
C ASP A 1042 21.29 40.42 18.10
N GLY A 1043 20.96 39.17 17.75
CA GLY A 1043 21.41 37.96 18.46
C GLY A 1043 22.91 37.70 18.38
N LEU A 1044 23.60 38.28 17.37
CA LEU A 1044 25.04 38.21 17.15
C LEU A 1044 25.78 39.50 17.53
N GLY A 1045 25.08 40.57 17.94
CA GLY A 1045 25.69 41.86 18.28
C GLY A 1045 26.25 42.64 17.08
N LEU A 1046 25.79 42.36 15.86
CA LEU A 1046 26.35 42.89 14.61
C LEU A 1046 25.79 44.28 14.20
N GLY A 1047 25.04 44.96 15.06
CA GLY A 1047 24.33 46.21 14.72
C GLY A 1047 25.24 47.29 14.12
N ASP A 1048 26.40 47.54 14.73
CA ASP A 1048 27.37 48.56 14.26
C ASP A 1048 28.09 48.18 12.96
N GLY A 1049 28.02 46.91 12.55
CA GLY A 1049 28.66 46.33 11.37
C GLY A 1049 27.69 45.99 10.23
N THR A 1050 26.42 46.38 10.34
CA THR A 1050 25.35 45.96 9.42
C THR A 1050 24.73 47.13 8.67
N VAL A 1051 24.47 46.95 7.37
CA VAL A 1051 23.64 47.85 6.57
C VAL A 1051 22.48 47.06 5.96
N PHE A 1052 21.25 47.48 6.22
CA PHE A 1052 20.07 46.88 5.59
C PHE A 1052 19.72 47.58 4.28
N PHE A 1053 19.18 46.83 3.33
CA PHE A 1053 18.59 47.36 2.11
C PHE A 1053 17.28 46.65 1.78
N SER A 1054 16.35 47.36 1.15
CA SER A 1054 15.07 46.79 0.69
C SER A 1054 14.90 46.94 -0.83
N ARG A 1055 15.75 47.74 -1.50
CA ARG A 1055 15.72 47.98 -2.95
C ARG A 1055 17.10 47.76 -3.57
N PHE A 1056 17.18 46.95 -4.62
CA PHE A 1056 18.46 46.64 -5.30
C PHE A 1056 19.20 47.87 -5.85
N ALA A 1057 18.49 48.95 -6.19
CA ALA A 1057 19.11 50.21 -6.61
C ALA A 1057 19.97 50.88 -5.52
N GLU A 1058 19.75 50.54 -4.24
CA GLU A 1058 20.50 51.06 -3.10
C GLU A 1058 21.72 50.19 -2.76
N LEU A 1059 21.76 48.95 -3.28
CA LEU A 1059 22.75 47.95 -2.91
C LEU A 1059 24.20 48.40 -3.13
N PRO A 1060 24.57 49.08 -4.24
CA PRO A 1060 25.94 49.59 -4.41
C PRO A 1060 26.34 50.62 -3.33
N ALA A 1061 25.40 51.49 -2.95
CA ALA A 1061 25.63 52.49 -1.91
C ALA A 1061 25.71 51.84 -0.52
N ALA A 1062 24.87 50.83 -0.25
CA ALA A 1062 24.91 50.05 0.99
C ALA A 1062 26.24 49.30 1.16
N VAL A 1063 26.73 48.66 0.09
CA VAL A 1063 28.07 48.03 0.04
C VAL A 1063 29.17 49.03 0.34
N THR A 1064 29.12 50.22 -0.27
CA THR A 1064 30.13 51.27 -0.04
C THR A 1064 30.09 51.79 1.41
N ALA A 1065 28.91 51.91 2.00
CA ALA A 1065 28.75 52.33 3.39
C ALA A 1065 29.29 51.27 4.36
N ALA A 1066 29.00 49.99 4.11
CA ALA A 1066 29.38 48.88 4.97
C ALA A 1066 30.90 48.69 5.09
N GLU A 1067 31.68 48.96 4.04
CA GLU A 1067 33.14 48.87 4.08
C GLU A 1067 33.81 49.89 5.02
N GLY A 1068 33.12 50.98 5.34
CA GLY A 1068 33.57 51.96 6.33
C GLY A 1068 33.24 51.57 7.77
N LEU A 1069 32.45 50.50 7.97
CA LEU A 1069 32.04 50.05 9.29
C LEU A 1069 33.12 49.18 9.93
N THR A 1070 33.21 49.30 11.25
CA THR A 1070 34.07 48.42 12.06
C THR A 1070 33.16 47.44 12.79
N VAL A 1071 33.36 46.15 12.54
CA VAL A 1071 32.70 45.11 13.33
C VAL A 1071 33.41 45.01 14.67
N THR A 1072 32.68 45.25 15.75
CA THR A 1072 33.19 45.28 17.13
C THR A 1072 33.14 43.93 17.82
N VAL A 1073 32.32 43.00 17.30
CA VAL A 1073 32.18 41.63 17.80
C VAL A 1073 33.43 40.82 17.49
N THR A 1074 34.07 40.26 18.51
CA THR A 1074 35.22 39.37 18.34
C THR A 1074 34.75 37.95 17.98
N PRO A 1075 35.57 37.14 17.27
CA PRO A 1075 35.19 35.78 16.88
C PRO A 1075 34.77 34.88 18.06
N ASP A 1076 35.31 35.12 19.26
CA ASP A 1076 34.98 34.38 20.48
C ASP A 1076 33.62 34.78 21.09
N GLU A 1077 33.13 35.99 20.78
CA GLU A 1077 31.81 36.51 21.20
C GLU A 1077 30.68 36.09 20.27
N VAL A 1078 31.00 35.58 19.07
CA VAL A 1078 30.01 35.04 18.13
C VAL A 1078 29.46 33.72 18.69
N ARG A 1079 28.15 33.67 18.90
CA ARG A 1079 27.44 32.47 19.35
C ARG A 1079 27.82 31.28 18.48
N SER A 1080 28.11 30.14 19.11
CA SER A 1080 28.56 28.96 18.41
C SER A 1080 27.42 27.98 18.14
N LEU A 1081 27.59 27.15 17.11
CA LEU A 1081 26.68 26.02 16.89
C LEU A 1081 26.76 24.99 18.03
N ASP A 1082 27.87 24.97 18.78
CA ASP A 1082 28.03 24.11 19.97
C ASP A 1082 27.05 24.51 21.08
N ASP A 1083 26.77 25.81 21.26
CA ASP A 1083 25.78 26.30 22.23
C ASP A 1083 24.37 25.86 21.84
N TYR A 1084 24.04 25.90 20.55
CA TYR A 1084 22.77 25.39 20.01
C TYR A 1084 22.65 23.88 20.22
N ASN A 1085 23.68 23.11 19.88
CA ASN A 1085 23.68 21.65 20.03
C ASN A 1085 23.62 21.23 21.50
N ALA A 1086 24.34 21.94 22.38
CA ALA A 1086 24.28 21.73 23.82
C ALA A 1086 22.87 21.97 24.34
N ARG A 1087 22.23 23.09 23.96
CA ARG A 1087 20.85 23.35 24.36
C ARG A 1087 19.84 22.36 23.75
N LEU A 1088 20.06 21.91 22.51
CA LEU A 1088 19.23 20.89 21.88
C LEU A 1088 19.33 19.55 22.61
N LEU A 1089 20.54 19.16 23.03
CA LEU A 1089 20.76 17.97 23.84
C LEU A 1089 20.14 18.12 25.24
N GLU A 1090 20.30 19.28 25.89
CA GLU A 1090 19.61 19.57 27.16
C GLU A 1090 18.10 19.43 27.03
N ILE A 1091 17.51 19.87 25.92
CA ILE A 1091 16.08 19.69 25.65
C ILE A 1091 15.74 18.20 25.50
N VAL A 1092 16.58 17.41 24.80
CA VAL A 1092 16.38 15.96 24.72
C VAL A 1092 16.43 15.33 26.11
N ASP A 1093 17.38 15.72 26.96
CA ASP A 1093 17.52 15.22 28.32
C ASP A 1093 16.34 15.65 29.22
N GLU A 1094 15.89 16.90 29.10
CA GLU A 1094 14.70 17.44 29.77
C GLU A 1094 13.45 16.64 29.38
N GLU A 1095 13.24 16.43 28.08
CA GLU A 1095 12.10 15.66 27.59
C GLU A 1095 12.20 14.19 28.01
N LEU A 1096 13.39 13.58 28.01
CA LEU A 1096 13.61 12.21 28.48
C LEU A 1096 13.27 12.03 29.97
N ALA A 1097 13.56 13.05 30.79
CA ALA A 1097 13.32 13.07 32.23
C ALA A 1097 11.84 13.30 32.62
N LEU A 1098 11.03 13.88 31.73
CA LEU A 1098 9.60 14.06 31.96
C LEU A 1098 8.83 12.72 31.85
N PRO A 1099 7.72 12.54 32.58
CA PRO A 1099 6.84 11.40 32.33
C PRO A 1099 6.14 11.55 30.97
N VAL A 1100 5.83 10.43 30.32
CA VAL A 1100 5.06 10.46 29.06
C VAL A 1100 3.63 10.95 29.32
N ASP A 1101 3.19 11.96 28.57
CA ASP A 1101 1.79 12.44 28.59
C ASP A 1101 0.88 11.40 27.92
N LEU A 1102 0.30 10.51 28.74
CA LEU A 1102 -0.55 9.41 28.30
C LEU A 1102 -1.78 9.88 27.52
N ALA A 1103 -2.34 11.03 27.87
CA ALA A 1103 -3.50 11.58 27.18
C ALA A 1103 -3.12 12.08 25.78
N ARG A 1104 -1.97 12.74 25.64
CA ARG A 1104 -1.44 13.14 24.33
C ARG A 1104 -1.07 11.92 23.49
N LEU A 1105 -0.38 10.94 24.07
CA LEU A 1105 0.00 9.70 23.40
C LEU A 1105 -1.23 9.00 22.81
N ARG A 1106 -2.32 8.87 23.58
CA ARG A 1106 -3.60 8.32 23.10
C ARG A 1106 -4.23 9.15 21.99
N ARG A 1107 -4.33 10.47 22.15
CA ARG A 1107 -4.90 11.35 21.10
C ARG A 1107 -4.12 11.23 19.79
N ARG A 1108 -2.79 11.18 19.89
CA ARG A 1108 -1.87 11.03 18.75
C ARG A 1108 -2.11 9.70 18.04
N PHE A 1109 -2.11 8.58 18.76
CA PHE A 1109 -2.37 7.26 18.20
C PHE A 1109 -3.76 7.13 17.58
N LEU A 1110 -4.81 7.63 18.24
CA LEU A 1110 -6.17 7.62 17.69
C LEU A 1110 -6.27 8.39 16.37
N TYR A 1111 -5.63 9.56 16.30
CA TYR A 1111 -5.58 10.36 15.09
C TYR A 1111 -4.86 9.60 13.96
N PHE A 1112 -3.63 9.15 14.19
CA PHE A 1112 -2.87 8.43 13.16
C PHE A 1112 -3.44 7.05 12.81
N ARG A 1113 -4.17 6.41 13.73
CA ARG A 1113 -4.97 5.22 13.41
C ARG A 1113 -6.08 5.54 12.43
N SER A 1114 -6.77 6.67 12.58
CA SER A 1114 -7.80 7.06 11.61
C SER A 1114 -7.21 7.35 10.23
N VAL A 1115 -6.02 7.95 10.19
CA VAL A 1115 -5.25 8.17 8.95
C VAL A 1115 -4.83 6.83 8.34
N ALA A 1116 -4.24 5.93 9.14
CA ALA A 1116 -3.79 4.61 8.69
C ALA A 1116 -4.95 3.72 8.24
N ALA A 1117 -6.06 3.67 8.98
CA ALA A 1117 -7.26 2.91 8.62
C ALA A 1117 -7.91 3.43 7.33
N TYR A 1118 -7.87 4.75 7.11
CA TYR A 1118 -8.33 5.33 5.85
C TYR A 1118 -7.43 4.88 4.69
N THR A 1119 -6.11 4.95 4.86
CA THR A 1119 -5.13 4.47 3.87
C THR A 1119 -5.22 2.95 3.64
N ALA A 1120 -5.39 2.15 4.68
CA ALA A 1120 -5.50 0.70 4.63
C ALA A 1120 -6.82 0.26 4.01
N ARG A 1121 -7.94 0.92 4.31
CA ARG A 1121 -9.24 0.64 3.66
C ARG A 1121 -9.21 0.93 2.16
N ILE A 1122 -8.47 1.96 1.77
CA ILE A 1122 -8.20 2.24 0.36
C ILE A 1122 -7.37 1.09 -0.23
N ALA A 1123 -6.29 0.65 0.42
CA ALA A 1123 -5.44 -0.46 -0.03
C ALA A 1123 -6.14 -1.85 -0.05
N GLU A 1124 -6.99 -2.15 0.94
CA GLU A 1124 -7.71 -3.42 1.08
C GLU A 1124 -8.85 -3.53 0.06
N ARG A 1125 -9.56 -2.43 -0.22
CA ARG A 1125 -10.50 -2.37 -1.36
C ARG A 1125 -9.79 -2.67 -2.68
N PHE A 1126 -8.54 -2.24 -2.82
CA PHE A 1126 -7.72 -2.59 -3.97
C PHE A 1126 -7.25 -4.06 -3.96
N ALA A 1127 -7.03 -4.66 -2.79
CA ALA A 1127 -6.57 -6.05 -2.64
C ALA A 1127 -7.69 -7.10 -2.73
N GLU A 1128 -8.85 -6.88 -2.11
CA GLU A 1128 -10.04 -7.77 -2.21
C GLU A 1128 -10.53 -7.86 -3.66
N ALA A 1129 -10.51 -6.73 -4.36
CA ALA A 1129 -10.81 -6.68 -5.79
C ALA A 1129 -9.82 -7.51 -6.63
N SER A 1130 -8.59 -7.77 -6.15
CA SER A 1130 -7.60 -8.62 -6.81
C SER A 1130 -7.75 -10.12 -6.43
N TYR A 1131 -8.09 -10.44 -5.17
CA TYR A 1131 -8.18 -11.82 -4.65
C TYR A 1131 -9.39 -12.64 -5.12
N ASP A 1132 -10.62 -12.10 -5.04
CA ASP A 1132 -11.86 -12.78 -5.53
C ASP A 1132 -11.73 -13.22 -6.98
N ASN A 1133 -10.96 -12.41 -7.64
CA ASN A 1133 -10.69 -12.42 -9.02
C ASN A 1133 -9.74 -13.63 -9.31
N GLU A 1134 -8.69 -13.87 -8.53
CA GLU A 1134 -7.83 -15.06 -8.67
C GLU A 1134 -8.51 -16.40 -8.31
N LEU A 1135 -9.48 -16.42 -7.38
CA LEU A 1135 -10.14 -17.65 -6.96
C LEU A 1135 -11.00 -18.27 -8.10
N ILE A 1136 -11.62 -17.42 -8.92
CA ILE A 1136 -12.38 -17.80 -10.12
C ILE A 1136 -11.46 -18.45 -11.17
N ARG A 1137 -10.18 -18.09 -11.15
CA ARG A 1137 -9.16 -18.49 -12.10
C ARG A 1137 -8.57 -19.86 -11.77
N ALA A 1138 -8.35 -20.11 -10.47
CA ALA A 1138 -7.88 -21.39 -9.95
C ALA A 1138 -8.91 -22.53 -10.11
N ARG A 1139 -10.21 -22.28 -9.90
CA ARG A 1139 -11.27 -23.29 -10.07
C ARG A 1139 -11.42 -23.83 -11.50
N ARG A 1140 -11.01 -23.05 -12.51
CA ARG A 1140 -10.96 -23.51 -13.92
C ARG A 1140 -9.72 -24.34 -14.24
N ALA A 1141 -8.60 -24.09 -13.56
CA ALA A 1141 -7.34 -24.81 -13.79
C ALA A 1141 -7.35 -26.25 -13.21
N TYR A 1142 -8.03 -26.48 -12.08
CA TYR A 1142 -8.09 -27.80 -11.43
C TYR A 1142 -8.79 -28.87 -12.31
N LYS A 1143 -9.81 -28.49 -13.09
CA LYS A 1143 -10.46 -29.37 -14.08
C LYS A 1143 -9.58 -29.72 -15.30
N VAL A 1144 -8.60 -28.86 -15.62
CA VAL A 1144 -7.70 -29.07 -16.76
C VAL A 1144 -6.57 -30.04 -16.39
N VAL A 1145 -6.09 -30.02 -15.14
CA VAL A 1145 -5.05 -30.96 -14.66
C VAL A 1145 -5.55 -32.41 -14.67
N GLU A 1146 -6.83 -32.64 -14.31
CA GLU A 1146 -7.48 -33.97 -14.38
C GLU A 1146 -7.60 -34.50 -15.84
N ALA A 1147 -7.74 -33.59 -16.81
CA ALA A 1147 -7.78 -33.90 -18.25
C ALA A 1147 -6.39 -34.11 -18.89
N VAL A 1148 -5.34 -33.48 -18.33
CA VAL A 1148 -3.95 -33.61 -18.80
C VAL A 1148 -3.34 -34.97 -18.40
N ASP A 1149 -3.67 -35.49 -17.21
CA ASP A 1149 -3.24 -36.83 -16.77
C ASP A 1149 -3.84 -37.95 -17.65
N THR A 1150 -5.07 -37.75 -18.13
CA THR A 1150 -5.70 -38.64 -19.13
C THR A 1150 -5.10 -38.47 -20.54
N GLY A 1151 -4.60 -37.27 -20.90
CA GLY A 1151 -3.92 -36.98 -22.16
C GLY A 1151 -2.50 -37.58 -22.26
N ALA A 1152 -1.75 -37.59 -21.16
CA ALA A 1152 -0.41 -38.19 -21.07
C ALA A 1152 -0.41 -39.72 -21.27
N ALA A 1153 -1.54 -40.39 -20.98
CA ALA A 1153 -1.76 -41.79 -21.29
C ALA A 1153 -1.94 -42.05 -22.81
N ARG A 1154 -2.57 -41.12 -23.54
CA ARG A 1154 -2.79 -41.20 -25.00
C ARG A 1154 -1.55 -40.87 -25.83
N ALA A 1155 -0.71 -39.92 -25.39
CA ALA A 1155 0.51 -39.54 -26.12
C ALA A 1155 1.54 -40.68 -26.23
N ARG A 1156 1.57 -41.60 -25.25
CA ARG A 1156 2.41 -42.82 -25.29
C ARG A 1156 1.98 -43.80 -26.40
N GLN A 1157 0.72 -43.76 -26.81
CA GLN A 1157 0.15 -44.62 -27.85
C GLN A 1157 0.53 -44.15 -29.27
N VAL A 1158 0.65 -42.83 -29.48
CA VAL A 1158 0.97 -42.22 -30.79
C VAL A 1158 2.46 -42.34 -31.13
N ARG A 1159 3.34 -42.34 -30.13
CA ARG A 1159 4.80 -42.50 -30.31
C ARG A 1159 5.18 -43.85 -30.96
N GLY A 1160 4.34 -44.88 -30.80
CA GLY A 1160 4.52 -46.19 -31.44
C GLY A 1160 4.30 -46.18 -32.96
N GLN A 1161 3.46 -45.28 -33.49
CA GLN A 1161 3.13 -45.25 -34.93
C GLN A 1161 4.16 -44.48 -35.78
N VAL A 1162 4.96 -43.61 -35.17
CA VAL A 1162 5.97 -42.78 -35.86
C VAL A 1162 7.21 -43.58 -36.29
N GLN A 1163 7.45 -44.75 -35.69
CA GLN A 1163 8.60 -45.60 -36.04
C GLN A 1163 8.43 -46.40 -37.35
N GLU A 1164 7.21 -46.60 -37.87
CA GLU A 1164 6.96 -47.48 -39.02
C GLU A 1164 7.10 -46.83 -40.42
N LEU A 1165 6.93 -45.51 -40.56
CA LEU A 1165 6.75 -44.89 -41.90
C LEU A 1165 8.02 -44.30 -42.54
N GLY A 1166 9.09 -44.11 -41.77
CA GLY A 1166 10.40 -43.64 -42.26
C GLY A 1166 10.44 -42.24 -42.90
N PRO A 1167 11.62 -41.59 -42.99
CA PRO A 1167 11.73 -40.16 -43.33
C PRO A 1167 11.24 -39.82 -44.75
N LYS A 1168 11.41 -40.75 -45.69
CA LYS A 1168 11.01 -40.57 -47.09
C LYS A 1168 9.50 -40.70 -47.32
N GLY A 1169 8.78 -41.41 -46.44
CA GLY A 1169 7.32 -41.53 -46.50
C GLY A 1169 6.62 -40.23 -46.10
N VAL A 1170 7.12 -39.59 -45.05
CA VAL A 1170 6.62 -38.30 -44.54
C VAL A 1170 6.82 -37.19 -45.60
N LEU A 1171 8.01 -37.13 -46.21
CA LEU A 1171 8.31 -36.14 -47.26
C LEU A 1171 7.47 -36.29 -48.53
N ARG A 1172 6.99 -37.50 -48.85
CA ARG A 1172 6.15 -37.75 -50.03
C ARG A 1172 4.68 -37.38 -49.81
N ALA A 1173 4.19 -37.51 -48.59
CA ALA A 1173 2.83 -37.10 -48.21
C ALA A 1173 2.68 -35.57 -48.22
N ILE A 1174 3.73 -34.85 -47.82
CA ILE A 1174 3.75 -33.38 -47.77
C ILE A 1174 3.85 -32.77 -49.18
N LYS A 1175 4.65 -33.36 -50.08
CA LYS A 1175 4.87 -32.84 -51.45
C LYS A 1175 3.65 -32.89 -52.38
N ARG A 1176 2.60 -33.64 -52.02
CA ARG A 1176 1.40 -33.84 -52.86
C ARG A 1176 0.29 -32.82 -52.59
N ARG A 1177 0.43 -31.95 -51.59
CA ARG A 1177 -0.65 -31.06 -51.10
C ARG A 1177 -0.43 -29.55 -51.30
N LEU A 1178 0.57 -29.11 -52.07
CA LEU A 1178 0.83 -27.68 -52.28
C LEU A 1178 0.70 -27.27 -53.76
N PRO A 1179 -0.23 -26.37 -54.13
CA PRO A 1179 -0.22 -25.67 -55.43
C PRO A 1179 0.81 -24.54 -55.43
N GLY A 1180 1.50 -24.38 -56.56
CA GLY A 1180 2.71 -23.58 -56.70
C GLY A 1180 2.54 -22.07 -56.66
N GLY A 1181 3.56 -21.41 -56.10
CA GLY A 1181 3.70 -19.95 -56.20
C GLY A 1181 4.41 -19.27 -55.04
N LYS A 1182 5.48 -19.88 -54.48
CA LYS A 1182 6.68 -19.23 -53.90
C LYS A 1182 7.45 -20.30 -53.11
N GLU A 1183 8.53 -20.80 -53.71
CA GLU A 1183 9.59 -21.50 -52.97
C GLU A 1183 10.39 -20.45 -52.22
N ARG A 1184 10.01 -20.20 -50.96
CA ARG A 1184 10.93 -19.91 -49.87
C ARG A 1184 10.31 -20.34 -48.56
#